data_AF-A0A2E0S767-F1
#
_entry.id   AF-A0A2E0S767-F1
#
_cell.length_a   1.000
_cell.length_b   1.000
_cell.length_c   1.000
_cell.angle_alpha   90.00
_cell.angle_beta   90.00
_cell.angle_gamma   90.00
#
_symmetry.space_group_name_H-M   'P 1'
#
loop_
_entity.id
_entity.type
_entity.pdbx_description
1 polymer ?
#
loop_
_entity_poly.entity_id
_entity_poly.type
_entity_poly.pdbx_seq_one_letter_code
_entity_poly.pdbx_strand_id
1 'polypeptide(L)'
;METAAAKTPTDAKMVVDDNEEYAESIPLNYQSFTFCTEDGKAKLEAITENMARAMSTFLSIRGTLYVNKGGLITNVGVDAPTAQGYCASCGVPVKRTDKLSLYCPRCRRIPTRVTSGSTLIKTMYTSSHPNLQLTEEKVKSIAILSRTQEFVYETLALATAMRNGAQTVLASNKKNFIIPVELIQNHNASKTPYLYSVADPVVRTGAVLNSKTRPRIGKIGPQISLEVARRAEHWLHVVDSRMAIHFKDILPPEDGNNRVHSEMQVGGLIRYFASMIGDFTAFTEVKKDDSDLGLSAAACEHVIRIHTLDCEPAAENRAKREIRAMSLLLKMLKADDWQIFDGQEERALVIGILQETPPELCDIQHETNVGELQEVLASNAYSKGRWGAEARLCAFRAKVGTNSASLTRVEELVSKAIGDAADAARRILDAHRKAGDRMIRVLMSGQRSDINSKAAVVPTITWRSEGRMWFFRNPYAGASPLVKRRFGLNRTSMRIVMLASFVQQLLGPADLPTFEPGVVDAFIVRSIAMAERERAHRAFCTLREQIKPLYAGVEFAQARQVVLEALQSHVENEVQMALVPLSNFSMQDIVTVFHWDSRLLPIVLDKLTGRTREFLVDKPSARYKEFPLTTLKLFLPIISAFRNRVGVDTLACSNPLASLLLTIPAVYAWALETQQSGNAGSLELSTADAKLGAPAAVKALKNLNSLVRLRRIGYSTTNSYVFDTSKLKALVAPQVCASTK
;
A
#
# COMPACT_ATOMS: atom_id res chain seq x y z
N MET A 1 50.22 -5.14 -0.32
CA MET A 1 50.81 -5.52 0.99
C MET A 1 49.62 -5.65 1.93
N GLU A 2 49.14 -6.79 2.42
CA GLU A 2 49.51 -8.21 2.47
C GLU A 2 48.17 -8.98 2.57
N THR A 3 47.80 -9.86 1.62
CA THR A 3 47.84 -11.34 1.69
C THR A 3 47.29 -12.01 2.96
N ALA A 4 46.12 -12.67 2.82
CA ALA A 4 45.78 -13.96 3.46
C ALA A 4 44.54 -14.53 2.71
N ALA A 5 44.69 -15.43 1.74
CA ALA A 5 44.91 -16.87 1.85
C ALA A 5 43.62 -17.69 2.10
N ALA A 6 43.10 -18.21 0.98
CA ALA A 6 42.35 -19.44 0.74
C ALA A 6 41.76 -20.24 1.92
N LYS A 7 40.44 -20.47 1.84
CA LYS A 7 39.81 -21.74 2.22
C LYS A 7 38.85 -22.17 1.10
N THR A 8 39.24 -23.22 0.39
CA THR A 8 38.34 -24.05 -0.44
C THR A 8 37.38 -24.83 0.46
N PRO A 9 36.08 -24.88 0.18
CA PRO A 9 35.23 -25.97 0.62
C PRO A 9 35.17 -27.02 -0.49
N THR A 10 35.79 -28.15 -0.20
CA THR A 10 35.59 -29.46 -0.83
C THR A 10 34.13 -29.93 -0.70
N ASP A 11 33.65 -30.58 -1.75
CA ASP A 11 32.53 -31.54 -1.79
C ASP A 11 31.18 -31.07 -1.27
N ALA A 12 30.51 -30.24 -2.08
CA ALA A 12 29.05 -30.20 -2.09
C ALA A 12 28.52 -31.50 -2.69
N LYS A 13 28.19 -32.48 -1.84
CA LYS A 13 27.32 -33.60 -2.20
C LYS A 13 26.08 -33.05 -2.90
N MET A 14 25.81 -33.53 -4.12
CA MET A 14 24.49 -33.41 -4.75
C MET A 14 23.45 -33.91 -3.76
N VAL A 15 22.66 -33.00 -3.20
CA VAL A 15 21.38 -33.33 -2.57
C VAL A 15 20.45 -33.67 -3.74
N VAL A 16 20.27 -34.96 -3.98
CA VAL A 16 19.20 -35.49 -4.82
C VAL A 16 17.92 -35.28 -4.02
N ASP A 17 16.94 -34.61 -4.63
CA ASP A 17 15.59 -34.47 -4.07
C ASP A 17 14.98 -35.88 -3.92
N ASP A 18 14.74 -36.31 -2.69
CA ASP A 18 14.17 -37.63 -2.32
C ASP A 18 12.65 -37.76 -2.61
N ASN A 19 12.14 -37.12 -3.66
CA ASN A 19 10.73 -37.23 -4.10
C ASN A 19 10.59 -38.04 -5.41
N GLU A 20 11.39 -39.10 -5.57
CA GLU A 20 11.20 -40.12 -6.62
C GLU A 20 10.40 -41.32 -6.06
N GLU A 21 9.13 -41.11 -5.68
CA GLU A 21 8.23 -42.22 -5.28
C GLU A 21 7.43 -42.82 -6.46
N TYR A 22 7.84 -42.56 -7.71
CA TYR A 22 7.23 -43.16 -8.90
C TYR A 22 8.29 -43.68 -9.88
N ALA A 23 9.06 -44.68 -9.43
CA ALA A 23 9.74 -45.60 -10.33
C ALA A 23 9.49 -47.01 -9.81
N GLU A 24 8.41 -47.64 -10.26
CA GLU A 24 8.32 -49.10 -10.20
C GLU A 24 9.59 -49.65 -10.86
N SER A 25 10.39 -50.35 -10.06
CA SER A 25 11.65 -50.96 -10.48
C SER A 25 11.38 -51.94 -11.62
N ILE A 26 11.63 -51.56 -12.86
CA ILE A 26 11.65 -52.48 -13.98
C ILE A 26 12.84 -53.42 -13.75
N PRO A 27 12.64 -54.75 -13.60
CA PRO A 27 13.76 -55.67 -13.43
C PRO A 27 14.59 -55.68 -14.72
N LEU A 28 15.76 -55.03 -14.68
CA LEU A 28 16.73 -54.99 -15.76
C LEU A 28 17.45 -56.34 -15.84
N ASN A 29 16.84 -57.31 -16.52
CA ASN A 29 17.50 -58.55 -16.87
C ASN A 29 18.41 -58.28 -18.08
N TYR A 30 19.65 -57.86 -17.82
CA TYR A 30 20.67 -57.61 -18.84
C TYR A 30 21.10 -58.94 -19.49
N GLN A 31 20.34 -59.42 -20.49
CA GLN A 31 20.91 -60.31 -21.48
C GLN A 31 21.90 -59.51 -22.33
N SER A 32 23.12 -59.38 -21.83
CA SER A 32 24.28 -59.02 -22.63
C SER A 32 24.36 -60.03 -23.79
N PHE A 33 24.40 -59.58 -25.06
CA PHE A 33 25.19 -60.19 -26.16
C PHE A 33 24.75 -59.80 -27.59
N THR A 34 23.72 -58.97 -27.82
CA THR A 34 23.25 -58.71 -29.20
C THR A 34 23.95 -57.56 -29.96
N PHE A 35 24.80 -56.74 -29.33
CA PHE A 35 25.40 -55.56 -29.99
C PHE A 35 26.84 -55.73 -30.51
N CYS A 36 27.45 -56.91 -30.36
CA CYS A 36 28.82 -57.18 -30.82
C CYS A 36 28.90 -57.69 -32.28
N THR A 37 27.77 -58.06 -32.88
CA THR A 37 27.67 -58.47 -34.29
C THR A 37 27.56 -57.26 -35.22
N GLU A 38 27.80 -57.43 -36.52
CA GLU A 38 27.60 -56.34 -37.51
C GLU A 38 26.13 -55.84 -37.51
N ASP A 39 25.18 -56.77 -37.41
CA ASP A 39 23.75 -56.45 -37.25
C ASP A 39 23.46 -55.68 -35.96
N GLY A 40 24.14 -56.04 -34.87
CA GLY A 40 24.08 -55.32 -33.60
C GLY A 40 24.56 -53.88 -33.73
N LYS A 41 25.70 -53.65 -34.39
CA LYS A 41 26.22 -52.30 -34.66
C LYS A 41 25.24 -51.50 -35.52
N ALA A 42 24.71 -52.07 -36.60
CA ALA A 42 23.72 -51.41 -37.44
C ALA A 42 22.46 -51.02 -36.66
N LYS A 43 21.97 -51.91 -35.78
CA LYS A 43 20.83 -51.64 -34.88
C LYS A 43 21.15 -50.50 -33.91
N LEU A 44 22.34 -50.48 -33.32
CA LEU A 44 22.80 -49.42 -32.40
C LEU A 44 22.88 -48.06 -33.10
N GLU A 45 23.37 -48.03 -34.35
CA GLU A 45 23.40 -46.79 -35.13
C GLU A 45 22.00 -46.31 -35.49
N ALA A 46 21.13 -47.22 -35.94
CA ALA A 46 19.76 -46.90 -36.30
C ALA A 46 18.95 -46.39 -35.11
N ILE A 47 19.08 -46.99 -33.92
CA ILE A 47 18.37 -46.54 -32.72
C ILE A 47 18.91 -45.19 -32.23
N THR A 48 20.22 -44.95 -32.34
CA THR A 48 20.83 -43.64 -32.00
C THR A 48 20.35 -42.53 -32.91
N GLU A 49 20.29 -42.78 -34.22
CA GLU A 49 19.78 -41.84 -35.21
C GLU A 49 18.29 -41.52 -34.98
N ASN A 50 17.47 -42.53 -34.74
CA ASN A 50 16.04 -42.33 -34.49
C ASN A 50 15.77 -41.66 -33.14
N MET A 51 16.53 -41.98 -32.10
CA MET A 51 16.47 -41.27 -30.82
C MET A 51 16.85 -39.79 -30.99
N ALA A 52 17.88 -39.48 -31.77
CA ALA A 52 18.25 -38.09 -32.05
C ALA A 52 17.11 -37.32 -32.74
N ARG A 53 16.41 -37.93 -33.70
CA ARG A 53 15.24 -37.33 -34.35
C ARG A 53 14.08 -37.14 -33.37
N ALA A 54 13.78 -38.18 -32.58
CA ALA A 54 12.73 -38.13 -31.57
C ALA A 54 12.98 -37.02 -30.55
N MET A 55 14.21 -36.95 -30.01
CA MET A 55 14.65 -35.90 -29.10
C MET A 55 14.58 -34.51 -29.73
N SER A 56 14.94 -34.34 -31.01
CA SER A 56 14.87 -33.03 -31.67
C SER A 56 13.43 -32.51 -31.79
N THR A 57 12.48 -33.38 -32.11
CA THR A 57 11.06 -33.04 -32.15
C THR A 57 10.54 -32.72 -30.75
N PHE A 58 10.87 -33.57 -29.77
CA PHE A 58 10.49 -33.39 -28.38
C PHE A 58 11.02 -32.07 -27.78
N LEU A 59 12.29 -31.75 -28.03
CA LEU A 59 12.94 -30.53 -27.58
C LEU A 59 12.40 -29.26 -28.26
N SER A 60 11.70 -29.41 -29.38
CA SER A 60 11.04 -28.31 -30.10
C SER A 60 9.63 -28.02 -29.57
N ILE A 61 9.10 -28.85 -28.66
CA ILE A 61 7.81 -28.64 -28.00
C ILE A 61 7.82 -27.33 -27.22
N ARG A 62 6.68 -26.64 -27.23
CA ARG A 62 6.48 -25.37 -26.52
C ARG A 62 5.43 -25.56 -25.44
N GLY A 63 5.88 -25.86 -24.22
CA GLY A 63 4.99 -26.17 -23.10
C GLY A 63 4.16 -25.00 -22.56
N THR A 64 4.36 -23.78 -23.06
CA THR A 64 3.61 -22.58 -22.64
C THR A 64 2.97 -21.89 -23.84
N LEU A 65 1.68 -21.57 -23.73
CA LEU A 65 0.95 -20.79 -24.72
C LEU A 65 0.50 -19.47 -24.08
N TYR A 66 0.69 -18.36 -24.79
CA TYR A 66 0.26 -17.05 -24.33
C TYR A 66 -0.91 -16.54 -25.16
N VAL A 67 -1.91 -15.99 -24.49
CA VAL A 67 -3.02 -15.25 -25.08
C VAL A 67 -2.68 -13.77 -24.99
N ASN A 68 -2.48 -13.14 -26.14
CA ASN A 68 -2.28 -11.70 -26.25
C ASN A 68 -3.57 -11.02 -26.71
N LYS A 69 -4.04 -10.07 -25.91
CA LYS A 69 -5.13 -9.16 -26.28
C LYS A 69 -4.73 -7.71 -26.07
N GLY A 70 -4.19 -7.11 -27.14
CA GLY A 70 -3.65 -5.76 -27.14
C GLY A 70 -2.31 -5.68 -26.42
N GLY A 71 -2.30 -5.13 -25.20
CA GLY A 71 -1.13 -5.04 -24.33
C GLY A 71 -1.11 -6.07 -23.19
N LEU A 72 -2.20 -6.82 -23.01
CA LEU A 72 -2.31 -7.87 -22.00
C LEU A 72 -1.80 -9.20 -22.58
N ILE A 73 -0.89 -9.86 -21.88
CA ILE A 73 -0.40 -11.20 -22.20
C ILE A 73 -0.69 -12.09 -21.00
N THR A 74 -1.47 -13.16 -21.19
CA THR A 74 -1.83 -14.13 -20.14
C THR A 74 -1.48 -15.54 -20.59
N ASN A 75 -1.00 -16.40 -19.69
CA ASN A 75 -0.80 -17.82 -20.00
C ASN A 75 -2.16 -18.51 -20.21
N VAL A 76 -2.23 -19.44 -21.17
CA VAL A 76 -3.42 -20.28 -21.39
C VAL A 76 -3.60 -21.20 -20.18
N GLY A 77 -4.80 -21.25 -19.61
CA GLY A 77 -5.11 -22.07 -18.42
C GLY A 77 -5.09 -21.29 -17.09
N VAL A 78 -4.75 -20.00 -17.12
CA VAL A 78 -4.82 -19.12 -15.95
C VAL A 78 -6.12 -18.32 -16.02
N ASP A 79 -6.79 -18.19 -14.86
CA ASP A 79 -8.03 -17.42 -14.74
C ASP A 79 -7.85 -16.02 -15.32
N ALA A 80 -8.81 -15.60 -16.14
CA ALA A 80 -8.81 -14.25 -16.68
C ALA A 80 -8.79 -13.24 -15.53
N PRO A 81 -8.03 -12.14 -15.63
CA PRO A 81 -8.04 -11.12 -14.60
C PRO A 81 -9.46 -10.60 -14.38
N THR A 82 -9.76 -10.12 -13.17
CA THR A 82 -11.06 -9.52 -12.86
C THR A 82 -11.15 -8.08 -13.39
N ALA A 83 -12.34 -7.65 -13.79
CA ALA A 83 -12.54 -6.28 -14.30
C ALA A 83 -12.35 -5.23 -13.18
N GLN A 84 -11.44 -4.28 -13.39
CA GLN A 84 -11.07 -3.26 -12.38
C GLN A 84 -11.60 -1.85 -12.74
N GLY A 85 -12.60 -1.73 -13.62
CA GLY A 85 -13.11 -0.44 -14.10
C GLY A 85 -12.16 0.32 -15.05
N TYR A 86 -10.97 -0.22 -15.32
CA TYR A 86 -10.03 0.23 -16.34
C TYR A 86 -9.76 -0.89 -17.33
N CYS A 87 -9.41 -0.54 -18.57
CA CYS A 87 -9.10 -1.50 -19.62
C CYS A 87 -7.78 -2.21 -19.30
N ALA A 88 -7.80 -3.53 -19.17
CA ALA A 88 -6.61 -4.33 -18.86
C ALA A 88 -5.51 -4.25 -19.93
N SER A 89 -5.84 -3.86 -21.16
CA SER A 89 -4.87 -3.72 -22.24
C SER A 89 -4.22 -2.34 -22.34
N CYS A 90 -4.95 -1.25 -22.09
CA CYS A 90 -4.47 0.11 -22.37
C CYS A 90 -4.60 1.09 -21.20
N GLY A 91 -5.15 0.65 -20.06
CA GLY A 91 -5.30 1.46 -18.86
C GLY A 91 -6.37 2.57 -18.94
N VAL A 92 -7.09 2.69 -20.05
CA VAL A 92 -8.15 3.71 -20.21
C VAL A 92 -9.37 3.34 -19.34
N PRO A 93 -9.99 4.30 -18.63
CA PRO A 93 -11.21 4.05 -17.85
C PRO A 93 -12.32 3.44 -18.72
N VAL A 94 -12.97 2.41 -18.22
CA VAL A 94 -14.11 1.77 -18.89
C VAL A 94 -15.39 2.47 -18.43
N LYS A 95 -16.29 2.80 -19.38
CA LYS A 95 -17.55 3.51 -19.08
C LYS A 95 -18.39 2.71 -18.06
N ARG A 96 -19.19 3.40 -17.25
CA ARG A 96 -20.03 2.78 -16.20
C ARG A 96 -20.92 1.64 -16.71
N THR A 97 -21.42 1.74 -17.95
CA THR A 97 -22.24 0.72 -18.61
C THR A 97 -21.49 -0.57 -18.95
N ASP A 98 -20.15 -0.52 -18.92
CA ASP A 98 -19.24 -1.58 -19.33
C ASP A 98 -18.36 -2.10 -18.16
N LYS A 99 -18.72 -1.80 -16.89
CA LYS A 99 -17.88 -2.13 -15.71
C LYS A 99 -17.51 -3.60 -15.55
N LEU A 100 -18.33 -4.52 -16.07
CA LEU A 100 -18.03 -5.96 -16.08
C LEU A 100 -17.05 -6.37 -17.18
N SER A 101 -16.72 -5.47 -18.10
CA SER A 101 -15.82 -5.77 -19.20
C SER A 101 -14.38 -5.43 -18.87
N LEU A 102 -13.52 -6.41 -19.13
CA LEU A 102 -12.09 -6.29 -18.96
C LEU A 102 -11.42 -5.28 -19.93
N TYR A 103 -12.04 -5.03 -21.07
CA TYR A 103 -11.45 -4.24 -22.15
C TYR A 103 -12.37 -3.09 -22.57
N CYS A 104 -11.77 -1.94 -22.93
CA CYS A 104 -12.50 -0.86 -23.57
C CYS A 104 -12.98 -1.27 -24.98
N PRO A 105 -14.00 -0.59 -25.56
CA PRO A 105 -14.54 -0.92 -26.88
C PRO A 105 -13.48 -1.00 -27.99
N ARG A 106 -12.42 -0.16 -27.91
CA ARG A 106 -11.30 -0.19 -28.86
C ARG A 106 -10.48 -1.47 -28.73
N CYS A 107 -10.12 -1.86 -27.51
CA CYS A 107 -9.31 -3.06 -27.27
C CYS A 107 -10.10 -4.37 -27.45
N ARG A 108 -11.43 -4.35 -27.28
CA ARG A 108 -12.29 -5.50 -27.62
C ARG A 108 -12.25 -5.86 -29.10
N ARG A 109 -12.09 -4.87 -29.98
CA ARG A 109 -12.00 -5.05 -31.43
C ARG A 109 -10.66 -5.62 -31.89
N ILE A 110 -9.64 -5.61 -31.02
CA ILE A 110 -8.35 -6.22 -31.33
C ILE A 110 -8.52 -7.74 -31.21
N PRO A 111 -8.23 -8.51 -32.29
CA PRO A 111 -8.34 -9.95 -32.25
C PRO A 111 -7.36 -10.52 -31.22
N THR A 112 -7.84 -11.48 -30.45
CA THR A 112 -7.01 -12.26 -29.54
C THR A 112 -5.98 -13.04 -30.36
N ARG A 113 -4.69 -12.92 -30.05
CA ARG A 113 -3.62 -13.67 -30.69
C ARG A 113 -3.08 -14.71 -29.71
N VAL A 114 -3.01 -15.97 -30.13
CA VAL A 114 -2.30 -16.99 -29.36
C VAL A 114 -0.86 -17.04 -29.88
N THR A 115 0.11 -16.88 -28.99
CA THR A 115 1.54 -16.93 -29.29
C THR A 115 2.19 -18.01 -28.45
N SER A 116 2.93 -18.91 -29.09
CA SER A 116 3.64 -19.98 -28.38
C SER A 116 4.90 -19.43 -27.70
N GLY A 117 5.21 -19.95 -26.52
CA GLY A 117 6.40 -19.59 -25.76
C GLY A 117 7.70 -20.17 -26.32
N SER A 118 8.75 -20.17 -25.49
CA SER A 118 10.05 -20.73 -25.84
C SER A 118 9.98 -22.25 -26.02
N THR A 119 10.82 -22.80 -26.89
CA THR A 119 11.01 -24.25 -27.03
C THR A 119 11.63 -24.85 -25.77
N LEU A 120 11.36 -26.13 -25.52
CA LEU A 120 11.89 -26.85 -24.35
C LEU A 120 13.42 -26.78 -24.29
N ILE A 121 14.12 -26.89 -25.42
CA ILE A 121 15.59 -26.74 -25.43
C ILE A 121 16.08 -25.36 -24.98
N LYS A 122 15.32 -24.30 -25.32
CA LYS A 122 15.67 -22.93 -24.94
C LYS A 122 15.42 -22.68 -23.46
N THR A 123 14.30 -23.17 -22.91
CA THR A 123 14.04 -23.07 -21.48
C THR A 123 15.03 -23.94 -20.69
N MET A 124 15.33 -25.15 -21.15
CA MET A 124 16.40 -26.03 -20.60
C MET A 124 17.77 -25.35 -20.59
N TYR A 125 18.19 -24.76 -21.70
CA TYR A 125 19.48 -24.07 -21.77
C TYR A 125 19.53 -22.89 -20.80
N THR A 126 18.44 -22.11 -20.72
CA THR A 126 18.39 -20.96 -19.82
C THR A 126 18.42 -21.40 -18.36
N SER A 127 17.73 -22.49 -17.99
CA SER A 127 17.73 -23.03 -16.62
C SER A 127 19.01 -23.81 -16.26
N SER A 128 19.79 -24.26 -17.24
CA SER A 128 21.06 -24.97 -17.01
C SER A 128 22.13 -24.12 -16.33
N HIS A 129 22.01 -22.79 -16.40
CA HIS A 129 22.95 -21.90 -15.73
C HIS A 129 22.78 -22.03 -14.19
N PRO A 130 23.86 -22.25 -13.40
CA PRO A 130 23.74 -22.43 -11.93
C PRO A 130 22.99 -21.28 -11.24
N ASN A 131 23.24 -20.05 -11.70
CA ASN A 131 22.53 -18.85 -11.21
C ASN A 131 21.02 -18.82 -11.53
N LEU A 132 20.52 -19.65 -12.45
CA LEU A 132 19.11 -19.70 -12.89
C LEU A 132 18.39 -20.99 -12.47
N GLN A 133 19.11 -21.96 -11.88
CA GLN A 133 18.50 -23.12 -11.25
C GLN A 133 17.56 -22.71 -10.11
N LEU A 134 16.40 -23.35 -9.99
CA LEU A 134 15.40 -23.03 -8.98
C LEU A 134 15.73 -23.74 -7.65
N THR A 135 16.50 -23.10 -6.77
CA THR A 135 16.77 -23.61 -5.42
C THR A 135 15.64 -23.22 -4.47
N GLU A 136 15.47 -23.93 -3.34
CA GLU A 136 14.47 -23.58 -2.32
C GLU A 136 14.61 -22.12 -1.83
N GLU A 137 15.85 -21.65 -1.69
CA GLU A 137 16.16 -20.26 -1.35
C GLU A 137 15.68 -19.27 -2.43
N LYS A 138 15.85 -19.61 -3.73
CA LYS A 138 15.33 -18.79 -4.83
C LYS A 138 13.83 -18.83 -4.92
N VAL A 139 13.17 -19.95 -4.62
CA VAL A 139 11.71 -20.03 -4.51
C VAL A 139 11.20 -19.08 -3.43
N LYS A 140 11.83 -19.11 -2.23
CA LYS A 140 11.52 -18.15 -1.15
C LYS A 140 11.76 -16.71 -1.58
N SER A 141 12.87 -16.45 -2.29
CA SER A 141 13.21 -15.11 -2.80
C SER A 141 12.18 -14.63 -3.84
N ILE A 142 11.76 -15.48 -4.78
CA ILE A 142 10.69 -15.19 -5.75
C ILE A 142 9.40 -14.86 -5.00
N ALA A 143 9.01 -15.64 -4.00
CA ALA A 143 7.79 -15.38 -3.23
C ALA A 143 7.82 -14.01 -2.53
N ILE A 144 8.95 -13.64 -1.92
CA ILE A 144 9.14 -12.33 -1.28
C ILE A 144 9.12 -11.21 -2.31
N LEU A 145 9.85 -11.35 -3.41
CA LEU A 145 9.93 -10.34 -4.46
C LEU A 145 8.59 -10.14 -5.17
N SER A 146 7.84 -11.22 -5.41
CA SER A 146 6.49 -11.18 -5.96
C SER A 146 5.54 -10.43 -5.02
N ARG A 147 5.49 -10.77 -3.72
CA ARG A 147 4.68 -10.01 -2.73
C ARG A 147 5.08 -8.54 -2.68
N THR A 148 6.36 -8.24 -2.78
CA THR A 148 6.86 -6.87 -2.82
C THR A 148 6.41 -6.16 -4.09
N GLN A 149 6.44 -6.85 -5.24
CA GLN A 149 5.99 -6.33 -6.52
C GLN A 149 4.47 -6.05 -6.54
N GLU A 150 3.66 -6.91 -5.91
CA GLU A 150 2.22 -6.67 -5.70
C GLU A 150 1.98 -5.39 -4.91
N PHE A 151 2.65 -5.24 -3.77
CA PHE A 151 2.55 -4.04 -2.94
C PHE A 151 2.95 -2.77 -3.71
N VAL A 152 4.04 -2.82 -4.49
CA VAL A 152 4.47 -1.67 -5.32
C VAL A 152 3.46 -1.37 -6.42
N TYR A 153 2.86 -2.41 -7.03
CA TYR A 153 1.84 -2.24 -8.06
C TYR A 153 0.56 -1.60 -7.49
N GLU A 154 0.08 -2.05 -6.32
CA GLU A 154 -1.04 -1.44 -5.61
C GLU A 154 -0.79 0.04 -5.31
N THR A 155 0.42 0.35 -4.83
CA THR A 155 0.83 1.73 -4.56
C THR A 155 0.83 2.56 -5.85
N LEU A 156 1.35 2.02 -6.95
CA LEU A 156 1.38 2.68 -8.26
C LEU A 156 -0.04 2.95 -8.79
N ALA A 157 -0.94 1.98 -8.66
CA ALA A 157 -2.33 2.08 -9.09
C ALA A 157 -3.07 3.15 -8.28
N LEU A 158 -2.95 3.11 -6.95
CA LEU A 158 -3.55 4.08 -6.04
C LEU A 158 -3.03 5.50 -6.31
N ALA A 159 -1.71 5.67 -6.43
CA ALA A 159 -1.10 6.95 -6.76
C ALA A 159 -1.59 7.51 -8.10
N THR A 160 -1.72 6.64 -9.11
CA THR A 160 -2.25 7.03 -10.42
C THR A 160 -3.72 7.46 -10.33
N ALA A 161 -4.54 6.73 -9.58
CA ALA A 161 -5.95 7.03 -9.39
C ALA A 161 -6.14 8.37 -8.63
N MET A 162 -5.41 8.59 -7.53
CA MET A 162 -5.46 9.83 -6.75
C MET A 162 -4.99 11.04 -7.59
N ARG A 163 -3.90 10.90 -8.33
CA ARG A 163 -3.40 11.92 -9.26
C ARG A 163 -4.47 12.29 -10.31
N ASN A 164 -5.08 11.30 -10.95
CA ASN A 164 -6.08 11.54 -11.99
C ASN A 164 -7.36 12.17 -11.41
N GLY A 165 -7.79 11.72 -10.23
CA GLY A 165 -8.90 12.30 -9.50
C GLY A 165 -8.64 13.77 -9.17
N ALA A 166 -7.49 14.09 -8.58
CA ALA A 166 -7.09 15.45 -8.25
C ALA A 166 -6.99 16.34 -9.50
N GLN A 167 -6.42 15.82 -10.60
CA GLN A 167 -6.34 16.55 -11.88
C GLN A 167 -7.73 16.85 -12.44
N THR A 168 -8.69 15.93 -12.31
CA THR A 168 -10.09 16.13 -12.76
C THR A 168 -10.79 17.21 -11.95
N VAL A 169 -10.56 17.22 -10.63
CA VAL A 169 -11.07 18.26 -9.73
C VAL A 169 -10.52 19.64 -10.13
N LEU A 170 -9.20 19.74 -10.32
CA LEU A 170 -8.55 20.98 -10.76
C LEU A 170 -9.05 21.47 -12.12
N ALA A 171 -9.25 20.56 -13.09
CA ALA A 171 -9.79 20.90 -14.41
C ALA A 171 -11.24 21.40 -14.35
N SER A 172 -11.99 21.02 -13.31
CA SER A 172 -13.38 21.47 -13.09
C SER A 172 -13.47 22.80 -12.33
N ASN A 173 -12.36 23.53 -12.19
CA ASN A 173 -12.22 24.71 -11.32
C ASN A 173 -12.61 24.47 -9.85
N LYS A 174 -12.69 23.22 -9.42
CA LYS A 174 -12.82 22.85 -8.01
C LYS A 174 -11.42 22.74 -7.43
N LYS A 175 -11.27 23.14 -6.17
CA LYS A 175 -9.97 23.16 -5.48
C LYS A 175 -9.85 22.11 -4.38
N ASN A 176 -10.97 21.62 -3.84
CA ASN A 176 -10.99 20.57 -2.82
C ASN A 176 -11.19 19.19 -3.47
N PHE A 177 -10.27 18.27 -3.20
CA PHE A 177 -10.37 16.86 -3.56
C PHE A 177 -10.94 16.07 -2.38
N ILE A 178 -12.00 15.32 -2.63
CA ILE A 178 -12.58 14.37 -1.68
C ILE A 178 -11.98 13.01 -1.98
N ILE A 179 -11.25 12.44 -1.02
CA ILE A 179 -10.66 11.11 -1.15
C ILE A 179 -11.81 10.07 -1.18
N PRO A 180 -12.07 9.39 -2.32
CA PRO A 180 -13.23 8.51 -2.42
C PRO A 180 -12.97 7.20 -1.67
N VAL A 181 -13.88 6.80 -0.77
CA VAL A 181 -13.78 5.56 0.02
C VAL A 181 -13.74 4.32 -0.90
N GLU A 182 -14.44 4.36 -2.03
CA GLU A 182 -14.45 3.28 -3.02
C GLU A 182 -13.10 3.12 -3.73
N LEU A 183 -12.31 4.20 -3.85
CA LEU A 183 -10.95 4.15 -4.40
C LEU A 183 -10.03 3.33 -3.49
N ILE A 184 -10.28 3.37 -2.19
CA ILE A 184 -9.48 2.71 -1.16
C ILE A 184 -9.94 1.26 -0.95
N GLN A 185 -11.24 0.97 -1.03
CA GLN A 185 -11.78 -0.38 -0.83
C GLN A 185 -11.50 -1.32 -2.02
N ASN A 186 -11.57 -0.82 -3.26
CA ASN A 186 -11.35 -1.66 -4.44
C ASN A 186 -9.89 -2.10 -4.62
N HIS A 187 -8.92 -1.32 -4.13
CA HIS A 187 -7.50 -1.67 -4.19
C HIS A 187 -7.06 -2.62 -3.08
N ASN A 188 -7.68 -2.59 -1.90
CA ASN A 188 -7.40 -3.55 -0.82
C ASN A 188 -8.06 -4.94 -1.07
N ALA A 189 -9.01 -5.05 -1.99
CA ALA A 189 -9.70 -6.29 -2.33
C ALA A 189 -9.15 -6.97 -3.60
N SER A 190 -8.29 -6.29 -4.37
CA SER A 190 -7.77 -6.87 -5.62
C SER A 190 -6.62 -7.82 -5.31
N LYS A 191 -6.94 -9.11 -5.14
CA LYS A 191 -5.97 -10.19 -5.41
C LYS A 191 -5.46 -9.98 -6.83
N THR A 192 -4.21 -9.53 -6.96
CA THR A 192 -3.56 -9.28 -8.25
C THR A 192 -3.44 -10.59 -9.03
N PRO A 193 -4.11 -10.76 -10.18
CA PRO A 193 -4.05 -12.01 -10.97
C PRO A 193 -2.68 -12.24 -11.61
N TYR A 194 -1.85 -11.21 -11.67
CA TYR A 194 -0.63 -11.18 -12.49
C TYR A 194 0.52 -12.04 -11.95
N LEU A 195 0.55 -12.35 -10.65
CA LEU A 195 1.66 -13.07 -10.01
C LEU A 195 1.33 -14.51 -9.62
N TYR A 196 0.05 -14.83 -9.40
CA TYR A 196 -0.41 -16.21 -9.21
C TYR A 196 -0.22 -17.09 -10.45
N SER A 197 -0.10 -16.49 -11.65
CA SER A 197 0.04 -17.21 -12.91
C SER A 197 1.39 -17.90 -13.10
N VAL A 198 2.45 -17.42 -12.46
CA VAL A 198 3.81 -17.87 -12.78
C VAL A 198 4.45 -18.61 -11.60
N ALA A 199 4.10 -18.30 -10.35
CA ALA A 199 4.85 -18.78 -9.20
C ALA A 199 4.22 -19.96 -8.42
N ASP A 200 2.97 -20.39 -8.63
CA ASP A 200 2.43 -21.51 -7.82
C ASP A 200 1.10 -22.15 -8.29
N PRO A 201 1.03 -23.49 -8.37
CA PRO A 201 -0.18 -24.27 -8.11
C PRO A 201 -0.33 -24.69 -6.63
N VAL A 202 0.68 -24.55 -5.76
CA VAL A 202 0.72 -25.25 -4.45
C VAL A 202 0.45 -24.36 -3.23
N VAL A 203 0.66 -23.04 -3.26
CA VAL A 203 0.39 -22.18 -2.09
C VAL A 203 -0.99 -21.54 -2.16
N ARG A 204 -2.04 -22.36 -1.91
CA ARG A 204 -3.35 -21.86 -1.47
C ARG A 204 -3.36 -21.73 0.05
N THR A 205 -3.06 -20.54 0.57
CA THR A 205 -3.47 -20.18 1.94
C THR A 205 -4.52 -19.08 1.87
N GLY A 206 -5.76 -19.48 2.17
CA GLY A 206 -6.88 -18.58 2.31
C GLY A 206 -6.71 -17.71 3.54
N ALA A 207 -6.51 -16.41 3.33
CA ALA A 207 -6.81 -15.40 4.32
C ALA A 207 -8.08 -14.67 3.87
N VAL A 208 -9.18 -15.00 4.54
CA VAL A 208 -10.42 -14.22 4.50
C VAL A 208 -10.13 -12.91 5.23
N LEU A 209 -10.05 -11.81 4.50
CA LEU A 209 -9.97 -10.46 5.08
C LEU A 209 -11.31 -10.15 5.75
N ASN A 210 -11.29 -10.14 7.09
CA ASN A 210 -12.42 -9.72 7.92
C ASN A 210 -12.88 -8.30 7.54
N SER A 211 -14.18 -8.17 7.28
CA SER A 211 -14.91 -7.00 6.76
C SER A 211 -15.03 -5.80 7.71
N LYS A 212 -14.15 -5.65 8.70
CA LYS A 212 -14.24 -4.57 9.71
C LYS A 212 -13.07 -3.58 9.71
N THR A 213 -12.05 -3.76 8.87
CA THR A 213 -10.95 -2.81 8.76
C THR A 213 -11.28 -1.71 7.75
N ARG A 214 -11.33 -0.46 8.23
CA ARG A 214 -11.39 0.74 7.35
C ARG A 214 -10.26 0.67 6.32
N PRO A 215 -10.50 1.09 5.07
CA PRO A 215 -9.61 0.80 3.96
C PRO A 215 -8.31 1.63 4.10
N ARG A 216 -7.14 1.00 3.85
CA ARG A 216 -5.81 1.62 3.94
C ARG A 216 -5.49 2.39 2.66
N ILE A 217 -5.09 3.67 2.75
CA ILE A 217 -4.61 4.47 1.58
C ILE A 217 -3.12 4.19 1.29
N GLY A 218 -2.61 3.03 1.71
CA GLY A 218 -1.19 2.70 1.63
C GLY A 218 -0.28 3.77 2.25
N LYS A 219 0.96 3.86 1.76
CA LYS A 219 1.98 4.83 2.23
C LYS A 219 1.76 6.27 1.76
N ILE A 220 0.75 6.53 0.91
CA ILE A 220 0.43 7.88 0.41
C ILE A 220 -0.25 8.72 1.51
N GLY A 221 -1.06 8.06 2.33
CA GLY A 221 -1.79 8.68 3.43
C GLY A 221 -0.93 9.47 4.42
N PRO A 222 0.10 8.84 5.01
CA PRO A 222 1.03 9.52 5.92
C PRO A 222 1.73 10.72 5.28
N GLN A 223 2.04 10.67 3.97
CA GLN A 223 2.65 11.80 3.26
C GLN A 223 1.68 12.98 3.13
N ILE A 224 0.39 12.70 2.87
CA ILE A 224 -0.66 13.73 2.86
C ILE A 224 -0.83 14.31 4.27
N SER A 225 -0.90 13.47 5.31
CA SER A 225 -1.00 13.93 6.71
C SER A 225 0.17 14.86 7.06
N LEU A 226 1.40 14.45 6.76
CA LEU A 226 2.60 15.23 7.05
C LEU A 226 2.61 16.59 6.35
N GLU A 227 2.25 16.63 5.07
CA GLU A 227 2.23 17.89 4.31
C GLU A 227 1.10 18.82 4.79
N VAL A 228 -0.07 18.26 5.15
CA VAL A 228 -1.15 19.05 5.75
C VAL A 228 -0.75 19.56 7.13
N ALA A 229 -0.15 18.72 7.98
CA ALA A 229 0.34 19.11 9.30
C ALA A 229 1.36 20.25 9.19
N ARG A 230 2.34 20.14 8.28
CA ARG A 230 3.33 21.20 8.04
C ARG A 230 2.69 22.53 7.64
N ARG A 231 1.66 22.50 6.80
CA ARG A 231 0.92 23.70 6.39
C ARG A 231 0.04 24.24 7.52
N ALA A 232 -0.54 23.36 8.33
CA ALA A 232 -1.33 23.70 9.51
C ALA A 232 -0.52 24.36 10.61
N GLU A 233 0.68 23.85 10.88
CA GLU A 233 1.63 24.44 11.81
C GLU A 233 1.97 25.87 11.40
N HIS A 234 2.36 26.07 10.14
CA HIS A 234 2.67 27.39 9.61
C HIS A 234 1.49 28.35 9.73
N TRP A 235 0.28 27.91 9.33
CA TRP A 235 -0.92 28.73 9.42
C TRP A 235 -1.29 29.08 10.87
N LEU A 236 -1.21 28.13 11.80
CA LEU A 236 -1.46 28.36 13.23
C LEU A 236 -0.47 29.37 13.83
N HIS A 237 0.80 29.35 13.42
CA HIS A 237 1.76 30.39 13.81
C HIS A 237 1.38 31.78 13.29
N VAL A 238 0.88 31.88 12.06
CA VAL A 238 0.40 33.16 11.51
C VAL A 238 -0.87 33.63 12.25
N VAL A 239 -1.77 32.71 12.57
CA VAL A 239 -2.98 32.95 13.38
C VAL A 239 -2.59 33.51 14.75
N ASP A 240 -1.73 32.83 15.49
CA ASP A 240 -1.28 33.24 16.81
C ASP A 240 -0.55 34.60 16.76
N SER A 241 0.32 34.83 15.77
CA SER A 241 0.97 36.13 15.58
C SER A 241 -0.03 37.26 15.37
N ARG A 242 -1.08 37.03 14.56
CA ARG A 242 -2.14 38.03 14.34
C ARG A 242 -3.00 38.23 15.58
N MET A 243 -3.29 37.18 16.33
CA MET A 243 -4.00 37.28 17.60
C MET A 243 -3.19 38.08 18.62
N ALA A 244 -1.89 37.85 18.72
CA ALA A 244 -1.00 38.58 19.62
C ALA A 244 -0.94 40.09 19.32
N ILE A 245 -0.97 40.46 18.03
CA ILE A 245 -1.04 41.86 17.60
C ILE A 245 -2.42 42.44 17.90
N HIS A 246 -3.49 41.73 17.53
CA HIS A 246 -4.86 42.23 17.64
C HIS A 246 -5.35 42.37 19.09
N PHE A 247 -4.85 41.52 19.99
CA PHE A 247 -5.21 41.51 21.40
C PHE A 247 -4.10 42.04 22.31
N LYS A 248 -3.14 42.80 21.75
CA LYS A 248 -2.00 43.36 22.50
C LYS A 248 -2.43 44.11 23.76
N ASP A 249 -3.53 44.86 23.71
CA ASP A 249 -4.04 45.66 24.82
C ASP A 249 -4.70 44.84 25.95
N ILE A 250 -4.94 43.55 25.70
CA ILE A 250 -5.56 42.61 26.66
C ILE A 250 -4.53 41.62 27.18
N LEU A 251 -3.48 41.33 26.40
CA LEU A 251 -2.40 40.46 26.80
C LEU A 251 -1.55 41.15 27.90
N PRO A 252 -1.30 40.48 29.03
CA PRO A 252 -0.36 40.98 30.03
C PRO A 252 1.01 41.30 29.40
N PRO A 253 1.73 42.32 29.90
CA PRO A 253 3.12 42.56 29.51
C PRO A 253 3.98 41.33 29.87
N GLU A 254 4.94 40.99 29.02
CA GLU A 254 5.90 39.91 29.31
C GLU A 254 7.07 40.44 30.11
N ASP A 255 7.44 39.72 31.16
CA ASP A 255 8.78 39.83 31.75
C ASP A 255 9.79 39.22 30.77
N GLY A 256 10.88 39.95 30.47
CA GLY A 256 11.82 39.58 29.40
C GLY A 256 12.40 38.15 29.51
N ASN A 257 12.53 37.60 30.71
CA ASN A 257 13.02 36.23 30.93
C ASN A 257 11.98 35.14 30.63
N ASN A 258 10.68 35.45 30.62
CA ASN A 258 9.59 34.49 30.41
C ASN A 258 9.15 34.37 28.94
N ARG A 259 9.65 35.25 28.07
CA ARG A 259 9.27 35.29 26.64
C ARG A 259 9.65 34.01 25.89
N VAL A 260 10.86 33.50 26.12
CA VAL A 260 11.35 32.29 25.43
C VAL A 260 10.55 31.05 25.83
N HIS A 261 10.27 30.90 27.13
CA HIS A 261 9.44 29.80 27.64
C HIS A 261 8.00 29.87 27.12
N SER A 262 7.43 31.08 27.04
CA SER A 262 6.11 31.32 26.48
C SER A 262 6.01 30.88 25.02
N GLU A 263 6.95 31.30 24.16
CA GLU A 263 6.96 30.92 22.74
C GLU A 263 7.15 29.42 22.54
N MET A 264 7.97 28.77 23.39
CA MET A 264 8.17 27.32 23.32
C MET A 264 6.90 26.54 23.65
N GLN A 265 6.15 26.94 24.69
CA GLN A 265 4.90 26.30 25.08
C GLN A 265 3.81 26.48 24.02
N VAL A 266 3.61 27.72 23.54
CA VAL A 266 2.65 28.01 22.46
C VAL A 266 3.01 27.25 21.19
N GLY A 267 4.30 27.23 20.81
CA GLY A 267 4.79 26.48 19.65
C GLY A 267 4.63 24.97 19.79
N GLY A 268 4.76 24.41 20.99
CA GLY A 268 4.49 23.01 21.28
C GLY A 268 3.02 22.64 21.03
N LEU A 269 2.10 23.47 21.50
CA LEU A 269 0.66 23.28 21.28
C LEU A 269 0.27 23.46 19.81
N ILE A 270 0.87 24.42 19.11
CA ILE A 270 0.66 24.61 17.66
C ILE A 270 1.04 23.35 16.89
N ARG A 271 2.20 22.75 17.18
CA ARG A 271 2.64 21.49 16.57
C ARG A 271 1.68 20.33 16.87
N TYR A 272 1.18 20.26 18.11
CA TYR A 272 0.20 19.26 18.51
C TYR A 272 -1.11 19.39 17.70
N PHE A 273 -1.71 20.58 17.63
CA PHE A 273 -2.90 20.83 16.82
C PHE A 273 -2.66 20.58 15.34
N ALA A 274 -1.50 20.98 14.81
CA ALA A 274 -1.15 20.78 13.42
C ALA A 274 -1.08 19.29 13.05
N SER A 275 -0.47 18.45 13.89
CA SER A 275 -0.44 17.00 13.70
C SER A 275 -1.85 16.42 13.72
N MET A 276 -2.69 16.81 14.68
CA MET A 276 -4.08 16.35 14.77
C MET A 276 -4.92 16.77 13.56
N ILE A 277 -4.72 17.98 13.02
CA ILE A 277 -5.36 18.45 11.79
C ILE A 277 -4.87 17.63 10.58
N GLY A 278 -3.57 17.36 10.47
CA GLY A 278 -2.99 16.51 9.43
C GLY A 278 -3.63 15.12 9.42
N ASP A 279 -3.68 14.47 10.58
CA ASP A 279 -4.24 13.12 10.72
C ASP A 279 -5.74 13.08 10.44
N PHE A 280 -6.48 14.08 10.93
CA PHE A 280 -7.92 14.20 10.72
C PHE A 280 -8.28 14.49 9.24
N THR A 281 -7.53 15.37 8.56
CA THR A 281 -7.83 15.74 7.17
C THR A 281 -7.35 14.68 6.17
N ALA A 282 -6.21 14.03 6.44
CA ALA A 282 -5.70 12.97 5.58
C ALA A 282 -6.47 11.64 5.76
N PHE A 283 -7.13 11.44 6.90
CA PHE A 283 -7.95 10.27 7.27
C PHE A 283 -7.37 8.94 6.77
N THR A 284 -6.19 8.57 7.27
CA THR A 284 -5.50 7.37 6.75
C THR A 284 -5.36 6.22 7.72
N GLU A 285 -5.41 6.43 9.03
CA GLU A 285 -5.31 5.33 10.01
C GLU A 285 -6.08 5.72 11.28
N VAL A 286 -7.08 4.92 11.68
CA VAL A 286 -7.45 4.92 13.10
C VAL A 286 -6.31 4.17 13.78
N LYS A 287 -5.44 4.87 14.51
CA LYS A 287 -4.57 4.18 15.48
C LYS A 287 -5.51 3.36 16.37
N LYS A 288 -5.37 2.03 16.31
CA LYS A 288 -6.03 1.17 17.28
C LYS A 288 -5.59 1.67 18.66
N ASP A 289 -6.58 2.01 19.48
CA ASP A 289 -6.52 2.07 20.95
C ASP A 289 -6.41 3.41 21.68
N ASP A 290 -6.47 4.58 21.04
CA ASP A 290 -6.69 5.85 21.78
C ASP A 290 -7.79 6.70 21.14
N SER A 291 -9.05 6.39 21.45
CA SER A 291 -10.23 7.18 21.04
C SER A 291 -10.26 8.59 21.64
N ASP A 292 -9.40 8.88 22.61
CA ASP A 292 -9.49 10.07 23.45
C ASP A 292 -8.52 11.19 23.01
N LEU A 293 -7.61 10.92 22.06
CA LEU A 293 -6.58 11.85 21.59
C LEU A 293 -6.84 12.45 20.18
N GLY A 294 -8.02 12.22 19.60
CA GLY A 294 -8.38 12.77 18.29
C GLY A 294 -8.70 14.27 18.31
N LEU A 295 -8.54 14.96 17.16
CA LEU A 295 -9.00 16.33 16.97
C LEU A 295 -10.51 16.41 17.25
N SER A 296 -10.88 16.93 18.42
CA SER A 296 -12.26 17.00 18.86
C SER A 296 -12.52 18.26 19.66
N ALA A 297 -13.78 18.68 19.72
CA ALA A 297 -14.19 19.79 20.55
C ALA A 297 -13.89 19.52 22.04
N ALA A 298 -14.05 18.27 22.50
CA ALA A 298 -13.75 17.85 23.86
C ALA A 298 -12.25 17.94 24.18
N ALA A 299 -11.36 17.54 23.26
CA ALA A 299 -9.92 17.67 23.44
C ALA A 299 -9.49 19.15 23.55
N CYS A 300 -10.07 20.03 22.74
CA CYS A 300 -9.80 21.47 22.82
C CYS A 300 -10.33 22.06 24.15
N GLU A 301 -11.52 21.66 24.58
CA GLU A 301 -12.10 22.07 25.88
C GLU A 301 -11.21 21.61 27.05
N HIS A 302 -10.65 20.41 26.98
CA HIS A 302 -9.73 19.89 27.99
C HIS A 302 -8.46 20.76 28.10
N VAL A 303 -7.83 21.11 26.97
CA VAL A 303 -6.68 22.04 26.95
C VAL A 303 -7.04 23.40 27.56
N ILE A 304 -8.21 23.94 27.20
CA ILE A 304 -8.72 25.20 27.76
C ILE A 304 -8.87 25.09 29.28
N ARG A 305 -9.46 23.98 29.77
CA ARG A 305 -9.64 23.74 31.21
C ARG A 305 -8.33 23.66 31.97
N ILE A 306 -7.36 22.88 31.50
CA ILE A 306 -6.04 22.75 32.17
C ILE A 306 -5.42 24.13 32.40
N HIS A 307 -5.28 24.93 31.34
CA HIS A 307 -4.63 26.23 31.45
C HIS A 307 -5.46 27.26 32.24
N THR A 308 -6.77 27.10 32.29
CA THR A 308 -7.64 27.95 33.12
C THR A 308 -7.53 27.59 34.60
N LEU A 309 -7.49 26.29 34.92
CA LEU A 309 -7.34 25.78 36.29
C LEU A 309 -5.96 26.10 36.87
N ASP A 310 -4.89 25.96 36.07
CA ASP A 310 -3.52 26.28 36.48
C ASP A 310 -3.37 27.76 36.90
N CYS A 311 -4.24 28.64 36.39
CA CYS A 311 -4.23 30.07 36.68
C CYS A 311 -5.26 30.49 37.75
N GLU A 312 -6.15 29.59 38.19
CA GLU A 312 -7.17 29.88 39.22
C GLU A 312 -6.55 30.33 40.56
N PRO A 313 -5.49 29.68 41.09
CA PRO A 313 -4.84 30.13 42.32
C PRO A 313 -4.22 31.51 42.18
N ALA A 314 -3.67 31.84 41.00
CA ALA A 314 -3.09 33.16 40.74
C ALA A 314 -4.17 34.25 40.68
N ALA A 315 -5.31 33.97 40.04
CA ALA A 315 -6.48 34.86 40.03
C ALA A 315 -7.03 35.09 41.44
N GLU A 316 -7.20 34.02 42.22
CA GLU A 316 -7.69 34.08 43.60
C GLU A 316 -6.72 34.85 44.51
N ASN A 317 -5.42 34.57 44.42
CA ASN A 317 -4.41 35.27 45.19
C ASN A 317 -4.32 36.75 44.82
N ARG A 318 -4.49 37.11 43.54
CA ARG A 318 -4.56 38.51 43.10
C ARG A 318 -5.78 39.21 43.69
N ALA A 319 -6.95 38.59 43.63
CA ALA A 319 -8.17 39.14 44.22
C ALA A 319 -8.06 39.31 45.74
N LYS A 320 -7.53 38.30 46.46
CA LYS A 320 -7.26 38.38 47.90
C LYS A 320 -6.27 39.50 48.22
N ARG A 321 -5.21 39.64 47.42
CA ARG A 321 -4.22 40.70 47.55
C ARG A 321 -4.85 42.08 47.35
N GLU A 322 -5.71 42.24 46.35
CA GLU A 322 -6.44 43.48 46.10
C GLU A 322 -7.39 43.83 47.25
N ILE A 323 -8.22 42.88 47.69
CA ILE A 323 -9.13 43.06 48.84
C ILE A 323 -8.37 43.43 50.10
N ARG A 324 -7.25 42.74 50.37
CA ARG A 324 -6.38 43.04 51.51
C ARG A 324 -5.80 44.44 51.42
N ALA A 325 -5.30 44.84 50.25
CA ALA A 325 -4.74 46.16 50.03
C ALA A 325 -5.79 47.28 50.15
N MET A 326 -7.01 47.08 49.65
CA MET A 326 -8.12 48.03 49.84
C MET A 326 -8.58 48.08 51.29
N SER A 327 -8.59 46.95 52.01
CA SER A 327 -8.91 46.92 53.44
C SER A 327 -7.86 47.65 54.28
N LEU A 328 -6.58 47.52 53.90
CA LEU A 328 -5.49 48.29 54.50
C LEU A 328 -5.66 49.78 54.20
N LEU A 329 -5.99 50.15 52.96
CA LEU A 329 -6.32 51.54 52.60
C LEU A 329 -7.51 52.09 53.40
N LEU A 330 -8.57 51.31 53.62
CA LEU A 330 -9.70 51.72 54.44
C LEU A 330 -9.30 51.91 55.92
N LYS A 331 -8.47 51.01 56.46
CA LYS A 331 -7.90 51.16 57.82
C LYS A 331 -7.04 52.41 57.92
N MET A 332 -6.27 52.74 56.88
CA MET A 332 -5.52 54.00 56.79
C MET A 332 -6.41 55.23 56.77
N LEU A 333 -7.65 55.14 56.30
CA LEU A 333 -8.55 56.29 56.31
C LEU A 333 -9.19 56.47 57.69
N LYS A 334 -9.49 55.36 58.38
CA LYS A 334 -10.24 55.32 59.66
C LYS A 334 -9.40 55.45 60.94
N ALA A 335 -8.17 54.97 60.97
CA ALA A 335 -7.37 54.88 62.20
C ALA A 335 -6.35 56.02 62.30
N ASP A 336 -6.21 56.64 63.47
CA ASP A 336 -5.11 57.59 63.76
C ASP A 336 -3.79 56.89 64.10
N ASP A 337 -3.80 55.55 64.22
CA ASP A 337 -2.66 54.76 64.65
C ASP A 337 -1.82 54.22 63.49
N TRP A 338 -0.66 54.84 63.29
CA TRP A 338 0.28 54.59 62.19
C TRP A 338 1.09 53.30 62.32
N GLN A 339 1.07 52.65 63.49
CA GLN A 339 1.83 51.41 63.74
C GLN A 339 1.38 50.25 62.85
N ILE A 340 0.18 50.33 62.25
CA ILE A 340 -0.36 49.37 61.28
C ILE A 340 0.50 49.30 60.00
N PHE A 341 1.39 50.26 59.74
CA PHE A 341 2.27 50.29 58.56
C PHE A 341 3.74 50.02 58.84
N ASP A 342 4.13 49.49 60.00
CA ASP A 342 5.54 49.20 60.26
C ASP A 342 6.13 48.09 59.36
N GLY A 343 5.26 47.30 58.71
CA GLY A 343 5.65 46.32 57.69
C GLY A 343 5.90 46.92 56.29
N GLN A 344 7.10 46.71 55.74
CA GLN A 344 7.45 47.09 54.36
C GLN A 344 6.52 46.43 53.32
N GLU A 345 6.06 45.21 53.59
CA GLU A 345 5.15 44.47 52.71
C GLU A 345 3.76 45.12 52.60
N GLU A 346 3.21 45.60 53.70
CA GLU A 346 1.86 46.19 53.73
C GLU A 346 1.82 47.54 53.01
N ARG A 347 2.91 48.32 53.14
CA ARG A 347 3.14 49.53 52.31
C ARG A 347 3.21 49.19 50.83
N ALA A 348 3.98 48.17 50.46
CA ALA A 348 4.12 47.74 49.08
C ALA A 348 2.78 47.26 48.48
N LEU A 349 1.91 46.64 49.29
CA LEU A 349 0.56 46.24 48.86
C LEU A 349 -0.34 47.44 48.55
N VAL A 350 -0.36 48.45 49.41
CA VAL A 350 -1.17 49.66 49.20
C VAL A 350 -0.61 50.51 48.06
N ILE A 351 0.70 50.67 47.96
CA ILE A 351 1.35 51.36 46.84
C ILE A 351 1.05 50.64 45.52
N GLY A 352 1.15 49.31 45.51
CA GLY A 352 0.86 48.49 44.34
C GLY A 352 -0.58 48.66 43.84
N ILE A 353 -1.57 48.71 44.73
CA ILE A 353 -2.97 48.93 44.33
C ILE A 353 -3.24 50.36 43.86
N LEU A 354 -2.46 51.34 44.33
CA LEU A 354 -2.60 52.72 43.91
C LEU A 354 -1.93 52.97 42.55
N GLN A 355 -0.83 52.27 42.25
CA GLN A 355 -0.20 52.29 40.93
C GLN A 355 -1.02 51.52 39.89
N GLU A 356 -1.60 50.38 40.27
CA GLU A 356 -2.48 49.57 39.44
C GLU A 356 -3.93 49.64 39.96
N THR A 357 -4.55 50.83 39.91
CA THR A 357 -5.86 51.07 40.53
C THR A 357 -6.93 50.10 40.03
N PRO A 358 -7.57 49.32 40.94
CA PRO A 358 -8.74 48.52 40.63
C PRO A 358 -9.85 49.42 40.09
N PRO A 359 -10.60 48.99 39.09
CA PRO A 359 -11.67 49.79 38.51
C PRO A 359 -12.76 50.17 39.51
N GLU A 360 -13.02 49.39 40.57
CA GLU A 360 -13.94 49.81 41.65
C GLU A 360 -13.45 51.06 42.40
N LEU A 361 -12.14 51.32 42.36
CA LEU A 361 -11.51 52.54 42.87
C LEU A 361 -11.29 53.61 41.78
N CYS A 362 -11.39 53.26 40.48
CA CYS A 362 -11.25 54.23 39.39
C CYS A 362 -12.43 55.21 39.32
N ASP A 363 -13.65 54.77 39.63
CA ASP A 363 -14.80 55.68 39.72
C ASP A 363 -14.62 56.73 40.83
N ILE A 364 -13.85 56.38 41.87
CA ILE A 364 -13.49 57.26 42.99
C ILE A 364 -12.37 58.24 42.60
N GLN A 365 -11.51 57.89 41.62
CA GLN A 365 -10.43 58.79 41.15
C GLN A 365 -10.95 60.09 40.55
N HIS A 366 -12.18 60.09 40.02
CA HIS A 366 -12.81 61.27 39.41
C HIS A 366 -13.47 62.21 40.44
N GLU A 367 -13.72 61.77 41.68
CA GLU A 367 -14.39 62.54 42.73
C GLU A 367 -13.42 63.32 43.65
N THR A 368 -12.21 63.64 43.18
CA THR A 368 -11.11 64.43 43.80
C THR A 368 -10.21 63.72 44.84
N ASN A 369 -8.92 64.07 44.81
CA ASN A 369 -7.85 63.79 45.81
C ASN A 369 -7.17 62.41 45.83
N VAL A 370 -7.59 61.41 45.05
CA VAL A 370 -6.87 60.11 44.97
C VAL A 370 -5.49 60.24 44.29
N GLY A 371 -5.34 61.17 43.34
CA GLY A 371 -4.05 61.46 42.70
C GLY A 371 -3.01 62.06 43.66
N GLU A 372 -3.45 62.95 44.57
CA GLU A 372 -2.58 63.47 45.64
C GLU A 372 -2.21 62.37 46.64
N LEU A 373 -3.14 61.47 46.98
CA LEU A 373 -2.87 60.30 47.81
C LEU A 373 -1.87 59.33 47.16
N GLN A 374 -1.99 59.09 45.85
CA GLN A 374 -1.02 58.35 45.03
C GLN A 374 0.35 59.02 45.08
N GLU A 375 0.44 60.34 44.94
CA GLU A 375 1.69 61.09 44.96
C GLU A 375 2.35 61.09 46.35
N VAL A 376 1.56 61.22 47.42
CA VAL A 376 2.02 61.16 48.82
C VAL A 376 2.50 59.75 49.20
N LEU A 377 1.88 58.70 48.66
CA LEU A 377 2.28 57.31 48.93
C LEU A 377 3.41 56.82 48.01
N ALA A 378 3.46 57.27 46.75
CA ALA A 378 4.52 56.93 45.80
C ALA A 378 5.84 57.63 46.09
N SER A 379 5.81 58.88 46.58
CA SER A 379 7.01 59.65 46.94
C SER A 379 7.81 59.08 48.12
N ASN A 380 7.28 58.08 48.83
CA ASN A 380 7.93 57.41 49.96
C ASN A 380 8.62 56.08 49.64
N ALA A 381 8.60 55.62 48.39
CA ALA A 381 9.15 54.31 48.05
C ALA A 381 10.69 54.25 48.09
N TYR A 382 11.42 55.38 48.07
CA TYR A 382 12.86 55.35 47.80
C TYR A 382 13.82 56.14 48.72
N SER A 383 13.39 56.99 49.66
CA SER A 383 14.39 57.56 50.62
C SER A 383 13.81 58.12 51.91
N LYS A 384 14.51 57.80 53.02
CA LYS A 384 14.50 58.40 54.36
C LYS A 384 13.35 59.38 54.69
N GLY A 385 12.33 58.86 55.38
CA GLY A 385 11.51 59.69 56.27
C GLY A 385 10.14 59.11 56.62
N ARG A 386 10.07 58.21 57.62
CA ARG A 386 8.81 57.84 58.32
C ARG A 386 7.97 59.08 58.66
N TRP A 387 8.66 60.16 59.05
CA TRP A 387 8.10 61.44 59.48
C TRP A 387 7.59 62.34 58.33
N GLY A 388 8.12 62.18 57.11
CA GLY A 388 7.72 63.00 55.94
C GLY A 388 6.43 62.51 55.28
N ALA A 389 6.21 61.19 55.28
CA ALA A 389 4.96 60.55 54.88
C ALA A 389 3.82 60.94 55.82
N GLU A 390 4.07 60.82 57.12
CA GLU A 390 3.12 61.10 58.19
C GLU A 390 2.66 62.56 58.16
N ALA A 391 3.59 63.52 58.07
CA ALA A 391 3.25 64.94 57.98
C ALA A 391 2.44 65.30 56.72
N ARG A 392 2.73 64.70 55.56
CA ARG A 392 2.01 64.95 54.30
C ARG A 392 0.65 64.28 54.23
N LEU A 393 0.49 63.09 54.82
CA LEU A 393 -0.81 62.44 54.97
C LEU A 393 -1.67 63.11 56.06
N CYS A 394 -1.07 63.60 57.14
CA CYS A 394 -1.75 64.48 58.09
C CYS A 394 -2.18 65.78 57.42
N ALA A 395 -1.35 66.35 56.54
CA ALA A 395 -1.73 67.52 55.73
C ALA A 395 -2.85 67.19 54.72
N PHE A 396 -2.82 66.00 54.09
CA PHE A 396 -3.90 65.49 53.25
C PHE A 396 -5.20 65.32 54.06
N ARG A 397 -5.14 64.67 55.22
CA ARG A 397 -6.28 64.52 56.15
C ARG A 397 -6.76 65.85 56.69
N ALA A 398 -5.89 66.83 56.95
CA ALA A 398 -6.29 68.17 57.37
C ALA A 398 -6.98 68.93 56.22
N LYS A 399 -6.50 68.75 54.98
CA LYS A 399 -7.06 69.33 53.76
C LYS A 399 -8.39 68.70 53.35
N VAL A 400 -8.58 67.40 53.61
CA VAL A 400 -9.84 66.68 53.40
C VAL A 400 -10.79 66.85 54.59
N GLY A 401 -10.24 66.89 55.81
CA GLY A 401 -10.93 66.92 57.10
C GLY A 401 -11.58 68.24 57.46
N THR A 402 -11.33 69.32 56.71
CA THR A 402 -12.18 70.53 56.78
C THR A 402 -13.62 70.28 56.29
N ASN A 403 -13.89 69.16 55.60
CA ASN A 403 -15.21 68.67 55.25
C ASN A 403 -15.38 67.21 55.74
N SER A 404 -15.86 67.02 56.97
CA SER A 404 -16.07 65.66 57.56
C SER A 404 -16.97 64.77 56.69
N ALA A 405 -17.88 65.36 55.92
CA ALA A 405 -18.72 64.68 54.94
C ALA A 405 -17.92 64.02 53.80
N SER A 406 -16.80 64.63 53.36
CA SER A 406 -15.99 64.12 52.25
C SER A 406 -15.12 62.92 52.64
N LEU A 407 -14.53 62.94 53.85
CA LEU A 407 -13.77 61.78 54.37
C LEU A 407 -14.69 60.57 54.59
N THR A 408 -15.84 60.80 55.23
CA THR A 408 -16.87 59.78 55.46
C THR A 408 -17.36 59.20 54.14
N ARG A 409 -17.53 60.05 53.11
CA ARG A 409 -17.90 59.62 51.76
C ARG A 409 -16.83 58.76 51.10
N VAL A 410 -15.56 59.11 51.20
CA VAL A 410 -14.44 58.29 50.66
C VAL A 410 -14.36 56.95 51.38
N GLU A 411 -14.56 56.91 52.70
CA GLU A 411 -14.61 55.66 53.46
C GLU A 411 -15.79 54.76 53.07
N GLU A 412 -16.97 55.34 52.86
CA GLU A 412 -18.14 54.63 52.34
C GLU A 412 -17.87 54.08 50.94
N LEU A 413 -17.26 54.87 50.06
CA LEU A 413 -16.93 54.46 48.69
C LEU A 413 -15.85 53.37 48.66
N VAL A 414 -14.81 53.45 49.49
CA VAL A 414 -13.80 52.39 49.61
C VAL A 414 -14.38 51.13 50.26
N SER A 415 -15.25 51.27 51.27
CA SER A 415 -15.96 50.12 51.88
C SER A 415 -16.88 49.44 50.86
N LYS A 416 -17.59 50.23 50.05
CA LYS A 416 -18.40 49.75 48.94
C LYS A 416 -17.53 49.09 47.87
N ALA A 417 -16.39 49.68 47.51
CA ALA A 417 -15.44 49.11 46.55
C ALA A 417 -14.84 47.78 47.04
N ILE A 418 -14.61 47.60 48.34
CA ILE A 418 -14.20 46.31 48.92
C ILE A 418 -15.31 45.27 48.77
N GLY A 419 -16.56 45.64 49.05
CA GLY A 419 -17.73 44.78 48.84
C GLY A 419 -17.90 44.40 47.37
N ASP A 420 -17.86 45.39 46.49
CA ASP A 420 -17.96 45.23 45.03
C ASP A 420 -16.79 44.40 44.48
N ALA A 421 -15.58 44.56 45.00
CA ALA A 421 -14.42 43.77 44.60
C ALA A 421 -14.46 42.34 45.14
N ALA A 422 -14.99 42.10 46.35
CA ALA A 422 -15.20 40.76 46.88
C ALA A 422 -16.31 40.02 46.13
N ASP A 423 -17.37 40.73 45.76
CA ASP A 423 -18.43 40.21 44.90
C ASP A 423 -17.94 39.98 43.47
N ALA A 424 -17.14 40.89 42.92
CA ALA A 424 -16.52 40.74 41.62
C ALA A 424 -15.52 39.58 41.61
N ALA A 425 -14.70 39.41 42.65
CA ALA A 425 -13.79 38.27 42.80
C ALA A 425 -14.56 36.94 42.84
N ARG A 426 -15.64 36.87 43.62
CA ARG A 426 -16.54 35.70 43.65
C ARG A 426 -17.18 35.46 42.28
N ARG A 427 -17.72 36.50 41.65
CA ARG A 427 -18.30 36.41 40.28
C ARG A 427 -17.27 36.03 39.24
N ILE A 428 -16.00 36.40 39.41
CA ILE A 428 -14.90 36.08 38.49
C ILE A 428 -14.42 34.65 38.71
N LEU A 429 -14.36 34.15 39.95
CA LEU A 429 -14.09 32.73 40.22
C LEU A 429 -15.26 31.84 39.76
N ASP A 430 -16.50 32.25 39.98
CA ASP A 430 -17.69 31.61 39.41
C ASP A 430 -17.73 31.76 37.88
N ALA A 431 -17.25 32.89 37.35
CA ALA A 431 -17.07 33.06 35.92
C ALA A 431 -15.96 32.16 35.43
N HIS A 432 -14.82 31.97 36.09
CA HIS A 432 -13.76 31.04 35.69
C HIS A 432 -14.29 29.62 35.54
N ARG A 433 -15.07 29.18 36.53
CA ARG A 433 -15.80 27.90 36.50
C ARG A 433 -16.81 27.81 35.35
N LYS A 434 -17.37 28.94 34.90
CA LYS A 434 -18.34 29.05 33.79
C LYS A 434 -17.74 29.57 32.46
N ALA A 435 -16.47 29.97 32.43
CA ALA A 435 -15.85 30.78 31.37
C ALA A 435 -15.06 29.92 30.42
N GLY A 436 -14.63 28.73 30.83
CA GLY A 436 -14.41 27.63 29.89
C GLY A 436 -15.56 27.59 28.88
N ASP A 437 -16.80 27.54 29.35
CA ASP A 437 -17.99 27.45 28.48
C ASP A 437 -18.36 28.74 27.70
N ARG A 438 -17.87 29.93 28.10
CA ARG A 438 -18.16 31.22 27.42
C ARG A 438 -17.07 31.63 26.43
N MET A 439 -15.80 31.41 26.77
CA MET A 439 -14.66 31.73 25.91
C MET A 439 -14.66 30.86 24.64
N ILE A 440 -15.18 29.62 24.77
CA ILE A 440 -15.50 28.69 23.69
C ILE A 440 -16.49 29.28 22.66
N ARG A 441 -17.34 30.25 23.03
CA ARG A 441 -18.46 30.72 22.18
C ARG A 441 -18.22 32.02 21.40
N VAL A 442 -17.13 32.77 21.62
CA VAL A 442 -17.08 34.20 21.21
C VAL A 442 -16.01 34.55 20.16
N LEU A 443 -15.11 33.65 19.76
CA LEU A 443 -14.00 34.05 18.88
C LEU A 443 -14.38 34.23 17.41
N MET A 444 -15.41 33.54 16.91
CA MET A 444 -15.74 33.46 15.48
C MET A 444 -17.23 33.67 15.22
N SER A 445 -17.57 34.51 14.24
CA SER A 445 -18.90 34.55 13.61
C SER A 445 -18.75 34.31 12.11
N GLY A 446 -19.36 33.25 11.57
CA GLY A 446 -19.53 33.11 10.12
C GLY A 446 -20.46 34.22 9.60
N GLN A 447 -20.04 34.91 8.53
CA GLN A 447 -20.69 36.07 7.89
C GLN A 447 -22.17 36.35 8.24
N ARG A 448 -22.42 37.46 8.96
CA ARG A 448 -23.43 38.47 8.59
C ARG A 448 -22.91 39.87 8.98
N SER A 449 -22.45 40.59 7.96
CA SER A 449 -22.58 42.04 7.74
C SER A 449 -22.51 43.01 8.94
N ASP A 450 -21.40 43.05 9.68
CA ASP A 450 -21.02 44.28 10.38
C ASP A 450 -19.57 44.61 10.07
N ILE A 451 -19.38 45.20 8.88
CA ILE A 451 -18.13 45.79 8.37
C ILE A 451 -17.63 46.91 9.33
N ASN A 452 -18.45 47.34 10.29
CA ASN A 452 -18.13 48.39 11.26
C ASN A 452 -17.58 47.89 12.62
N SER A 453 -17.37 46.58 12.80
CA SER A 453 -16.78 46.06 14.05
C SER A 453 -15.25 45.91 13.91
N LYS A 454 -14.52 46.20 14.99
CA LYS A 454 -13.05 46.13 15.12
C LYS A 454 -12.49 44.70 14.99
N ALA A 455 -12.90 43.92 13.99
CA ALA A 455 -12.55 42.51 13.83
C ALA A 455 -11.35 42.32 12.89
N ALA A 456 -10.38 41.49 13.27
CA ALA A 456 -9.21 41.18 12.44
C ALA A 456 -9.45 39.95 11.57
N VAL A 457 -9.03 40.00 10.30
CA VAL A 457 -9.18 38.90 9.34
C VAL A 457 -8.21 37.76 9.64
N VAL A 458 -8.73 36.54 9.74
CA VAL A 458 -7.97 35.29 9.90
C VAL A 458 -7.35 34.92 8.54
N PRO A 459 -6.07 34.48 8.48
CA PRO A 459 -5.44 34.04 7.24
C PRO A 459 -6.20 32.84 6.64
N THR A 460 -6.23 32.76 5.31
CA THR A 460 -6.86 31.63 4.60
C THR A 460 -6.16 30.32 4.92
N ILE A 461 -6.95 29.25 5.09
CA ILE A 461 -6.43 27.90 5.29
C ILE A 461 -5.66 27.46 4.03
N THR A 462 -4.46 26.94 4.19
CA THR A 462 -3.51 26.72 3.07
C THR A 462 -3.49 25.28 2.52
N TRP A 463 -4.24 24.37 3.16
CA TRP A 463 -4.43 22.97 2.74
C TRP A 463 -5.88 22.62 2.42
N ARG A 464 -6.78 23.59 2.54
CA ARG A 464 -8.18 23.52 2.12
C ARG A 464 -8.56 24.85 1.52
N SER A 465 -9.11 24.82 0.31
CA SER A 465 -9.69 26.03 -0.27
C SER A 465 -11.06 26.28 0.34
N GLU A 466 -11.17 27.33 1.14
CA GLU A 466 -12.46 27.79 1.68
C GLU A 466 -12.88 29.07 0.95
N GLY A 467 -14.14 29.13 0.53
CA GLY A 467 -14.76 30.38 0.09
C GLY A 467 -15.20 31.28 1.26
N ARG A 468 -14.92 30.88 2.50
CA ARG A 468 -15.33 31.58 3.72
C ARG A 468 -14.16 32.36 4.29
N MET A 469 -14.42 33.61 4.65
CA MET A 469 -13.50 34.43 5.44
C MET A 469 -13.87 34.35 6.91
N TRP A 470 -12.85 34.21 7.73
CA TRP A 470 -12.93 34.06 9.17
C TRP A 470 -12.40 35.33 9.84
N PHE A 471 -12.96 35.71 10.98
CA PHE A 471 -12.60 36.95 11.67
C PHE A 471 -12.46 36.71 13.18
N PHE A 472 -11.40 37.25 13.78
CA PHE A 472 -11.27 37.30 15.23
C PHE A 472 -12.21 38.34 15.80
N ARG A 473 -13.05 37.94 16.75
CA ARG A 473 -13.79 38.85 17.61
C ARG A 473 -13.11 38.96 18.97
N ASN A 474 -13.09 40.17 19.52
CA ASN A 474 -12.58 40.39 20.86
C ASN A 474 -13.57 39.80 21.89
N PRO A 475 -13.21 38.75 22.64
CA PRO A 475 -14.11 38.12 23.60
C PRO A 475 -14.44 39.05 24.79
N TYR A 476 -13.69 40.14 24.93
CA TYR A 476 -13.87 41.18 25.93
C TYR A 476 -14.37 42.50 25.33
N ALA A 477 -14.93 42.49 24.12
CA ALA A 477 -15.64 43.64 23.56
C ALA A 477 -16.84 43.99 24.47
N GLY A 478 -16.79 45.14 25.13
CA GLY A 478 -17.81 45.57 26.09
C GLY A 478 -17.64 45.00 27.52
N ALA A 479 -16.66 44.13 27.76
CA ALA A 479 -16.31 43.73 29.13
C ALA A 479 -15.60 44.88 29.84
N SER A 480 -15.97 45.13 31.11
CA SER A 480 -15.32 46.17 31.91
C SER A 480 -13.83 45.86 32.08
N PRO A 481 -12.98 46.89 32.25
CA PRO A 481 -11.54 46.72 32.51
C PRO A 481 -11.24 45.71 33.65
N LEU A 482 -12.19 45.54 34.57
CA LEU A 482 -12.17 44.57 35.67
C LEU A 482 -12.01 43.13 35.22
N VAL A 483 -12.86 42.70 34.29
CA VAL A 483 -12.91 41.31 33.82
C VAL A 483 -11.63 40.97 33.05
N LYS A 484 -11.04 41.96 32.38
CA LYS A 484 -9.77 41.82 31.65
C LYS A 484 -8.56 41.65 32.58
N ARG A 485 -8.53 42.37 33.71
CA ARG A 485 -7.37 42.38 34.65
C ARG A 485 -7.37 41.20 35.64
N ARG A 486 -8.54 40.75 36.09
CA ARG A 486 -8.67 39.72 37.15
C ARG A 486 -8.81 38.28 36.63
N PHE A 487 -8.81 38.08 35.31
CA PHE A 487 -8.92 36.74 34.71
C PHE A 487 -7.69 35.84 35.00
N GLY A 488 -6.60 36.39 35.56
CA GLY A 488 -5.46 35.62 36.09
C GLY A 488 -4.63 34.81 35.08
N LEU A 489 -5.08 34.65 33.85
CA LEU A 489 -4.33 34.00 32.78
C LEU A 489 -3.08 34.84 32.49
N ASN A 490 -1.91 34.23 32.66
CA ASN A 490 -0.69 34.79 32.11
C ASN A 490 -0.79 34.85 30.58
N ARG A 491 0.10 35.62 29.93
CA ARG A 491 0.05 35.83 28.49
C ARG A 491 0.12 34.52 27.68
N THR A 492 0.90 33.55 28.14
CA THR A 492 1.06 32.24 27.50
C THR A 492 -0.24 31.44 27.54
N SER A 493 -0.82 31.28 28.72
CA SER A 493 -2.10 30.60 28.94
C SER A 493 -3.23 31.30 28.19
N MET A 494 -3.24 32.63 28.13
CA MET A 494 -4.21 33.39 27.34
C MET A 494 -4.10 33.06 25.84
N ARG A 495 -2.89 33.09 25.27
CA ARG A 495 -2.66 32.70 23.86
C ARG A 495 -3.10 31.28 23.59
N ILE A 496 -2.75 30.34 24.47
CA ILE A 496 -3.14 28.92 24.38
C ILE A 496 -4.65 28.75 24.40
N VAL A 497 -5.33 29.33 25.39
CA VAL A 497 -6.79 29.21 25.53
C VAL A 497 -7.50 29.81 24.31
N MET A 498 -7.02 30.96 23.80
CA MET A 498 -7.60 31.58 22.62
C MET A 498 -7.35 30.74 21.35
N LEU A 499 -6.16 30.15 21.18
CA LEU A 499 -5.85 29.28 20.05
C LEU A 499 -6.66 27.98 20.08
N ALA A 500 -6.78 27.34 21.24
CA ALA A 500 -7.57 26.12 21.43
C ALA A 500 -9.07 26.39 21.19
N SER A 501 -9.58 27.53 21.69
CA SER A 501 -10.97 27.95 21.45
C SER A 501 -11.23 28.25 19.97
N PHE A 502 -10.25 28.80 19.27
CA PHE A 502 -10.32 29.03 17.83
C PHE A 502 -10.39 27.71 17.05
N VAL A 503 -9.49 26.75 17.33
CA VAL A 503 -9.51 25.41 16.70
C VAL A 503 -10.84 24.70 17.01
N GLN A 504 -11.34 24.78 18.24
CA GLN A 504 -12.63 24.22 18.64
C GLN A 504 -13.80 24.78 17.84
N GLN A 505 -13.84 26.08 17.56
CA GLN A 505 -14.93 26.69 16.80
C GLN A 505 -14.93 26.29 15.32
N LEU A 506 -13.76 26.02 14.75
CA LEU A 506 -13.63 25.45 13.40
C LEU A 506 -14.11 23.99 13.33
N LEU A 507 -14.24 23.32 14.48
CA LEU A 507 -14.87 22.01 14.63
C LEU A 507 -16.41 22.08 14.86
N GLY A 508 -17.02 23.29 14.80
CA GLY A 508 -18.44 23.59 15.10
C GLY A 508 -19.51 22.96 14.17
N PRO A 509 -20.82 23.26 14.39
CA PRO A 509 -21.94 22.36 14.06
C PRO A 509 -22.10 21.97 12.59
N ALA A 510 -22.70 20.78 12.41
CA ALA A 510 -22.65 19.84 11.27
C ALA A 510 -23.05 20.35 9.87
N ASP A 511 -23.54 21.58 9.73
CA ASP A 511 -24.10 22.04 8.45
C ASP A 511 -23.02 22.31 7.40
N LEU A 512 -21.77 22.66 7.79
CA LEU A 512 -20.57 22.73 6.94
C LEU A 512 -19.29 22.87 7.81
N PRO A 513 -18.69 21.77 8.30
CA PRO A 513 -17.49 21.83 9.14
C PRO A 513 -16.24 22.31 8.37
N THR A 514 -15.41 23.14 9.00
CA THR A 514 -14.14 23.67 8.43
C THR A 514 -13.08 22.59 8.29
N PHE A 515 -13.17 21.54 9.08
CA PHE A 515 -12.37 20.34 8.92
C PHE A 515 -13.29 19.19 8.48
N GLU A 516 -13.10 18.69 7.26
CA GLU A 516 -13.81 17.52 6.74
C GLU A 516 -12.83 16.35 6.58
N PRO A 517 -13.13 15.17 7.16
CA PRO A 517 -12.39 13.95 6.93
C PRO A 517 -12.15 13.64 5.44
N GLY A 518 -10.90 13.49 5.02
CA GLY A 518 -10.56 13.11 3.65
C GLY A 518 -10.72 14.23 2.61
N VAL A 519 -10.89 15.49 3.04
CA VAL A 519 -11.00 16.64 2.15
C VAL A 519 -9.73 17.48 2.21
N VAL A 520 -8.98 17.48 1.12
CA VAL A 520 -7.67 18.16 1.01
C VAL A 520 -7.61 18.94 -0.30
N ASP A 521 -6.82 20.01 -0.34
CA ASP A 521 -6.53 20.73 -1.58
C ASP A 521 -5.98 19.77 -2.66
N ALA A 522 -6.62 19.81 -3.84
CA ALA A 522 -6.29 18.93 -4.95
C ALA A 522 -4.84 19.11 -5.47
N PHE A 523 -4.23 20.29 -5.29
CA PHE A 523 -2.82 20.50 -5.62
C PHE A 523 -1.90 19.68 -4.71
N ILE A 524 -2.19 19.62 -3.40
CA ILE A 524 -1.43 18.81 -2.44
C ILE A 524 -1.51 17.35 -2.85
N VAL A 525 -2.74 16.83 -3.00
CA VAL A 525 -2.98 15.43 -3.37
C VAL A 525 -2.30 15.09 -4.69
N ARG A 526 -2.43 15.93 -5.72
CA ARG A 526 -1.78 15.71 -7.02
C ARG A 526 -0.27 15.65 -6.90
N SER A 527 0.34 16.57 -6.15
CA SER A 527 1.80 16.65 -6.03
C SER A 527 2.39 15.41 -5.33
N ILE A 528 1.77 14.97 -4.24
CA ILE A 528 2.19 13.79 -3.49
C ILE A 528 1.94 12.52 -4.30
N ALA A 529 0.75 12.39 -4.89
CA ALA A 529 0.40 11.25 -5.73
C ALA A 529 1.33 11.13 -6.95
N MET A 530 1.75 12.24 -7.57
CA MET A 530 2.77 12.23 -8.63
C MET A 530 4.11 11.70 -8.13
N ALA A 531 4.61 12.21 -7.00
CA ALA A 531 5.88 11.78 -6.43
C ALA A 531 5.88 10.28 -6.08
N GLU A 532 4.80 9.81 -5.43
CA GLU A 532 4.64 8.39 -5.09
C GLU A 532 4.49 7.51 -6.32
N ARG A 533 3.79 7.99 -7.36
CA ARG A 533 3.70 7.29 -8.65
C ARG A 533 5.08 7.07 -9.26
N GLU A 534 5.94 8.09 -9.27
CA GLU A 534 7.30 7.97 -9.83
C GLU A 534 8.20 7.04 -9.00
N ARG A 535 8.08 7.07 -7.66
CA ARG A 535 8.81 6.15 -6.78
C ARG A 535 8.36 4.71 -6.99
N ALA A 536 7.04 4.47 -6.98
CA ALA A 536 6.46 3.16 -7.19
C ALA A 536 6.77 2.63 -8.60
N HIS A 537 6.73 3.48 -9.62
CA HIS A 537 7.09 3.09 -10.99
C HIS A 537 8.56 2.64 -11.08
N ARG A 538 9.50 3.41 -10.51
CA ARG A 538 10.92 3.04 -10.47
C ARG A 538 11.17 1.75 -9.69
N ALA A 539 10.53 1.60 -8.53
CA ALA A 539 10.60 0.37 -7.75
C ALA A 539 10.05 -0.83 -8.52
N PHE A 540 8.93 -0.66 -9.23
CA PHE A 540 8.33 -1.71 -10.04
C PHE A 540 9.25 -2.15 -11.18
N CYS A 541 9.84 -1.20 -11.91
CA CYS A 541 10.82 -1.49 -12.96
C CYS A 541 12.05 -2.22 -12.41
N THR A 542 12.57 -1.78 -11.26
CA THR A 542 13.73 -2.40 -10.62
C THR A 542 13.42 -3.83 -10.17
N LEU A 543 12.28 -4.04 -9.50
CA LEU A 543 11.83 -5.36 -9.08
C LEU A 543 11.63 -6.27 -10.28
N ARG A 544 11.03 -5.77 -11.37
CA ARG A 544 10.86 -6.55 -12.60
C ARG A 544 12.20 -7.04 -13.17
N GLU A 545 13.22 -6.20 -13.21
CA GLU A 545 14.55 -6.61 -13.68
C GLU A 545 15.25 -7.58 -12.71
N GLN A 546 15.07 -7.44 -11.39
CA GLN A 546 15.60 -8.37 -10.39
C GLN A 546 14.92 -9.75 -10.43
N ILE A 547 13.61 -9.76 -10.69
CA ILE A 547 12.77 -10.95 -10.72
C ILE A 547 12.96 -11.75 -12.03
N LYS A 548 13.20 -11.06 -13.14
CA LYS A 548 13.38 -11.67 -14.47
C LYS A 548 14.35 -12.86 -14.53
N PRO A 549 15.59 -12.79 -13.98
CA PRO A 549 16.48 -13.95 -13.99
C PRO A 549 15.93 -15.11 -13.13
N LEU A 550 15.23 -14.83 -12.04
CA LEU A 550 14.67 -15.86 -11.18
C LEU A 550 13.53 -16.63 -11.87
N TYR A 551 12.76 -15.98 -12.74
CA TYR A 551 11.69 -16.63 -13.52
C TYR A 551 12.18 -17.53 -14.64
N ALA A 552 13.42 -17.41 -15.10
CA ALA A 552 13.93 -18.29 -16.16
C ALA A 552 13.94 -19.78 -15.75
N GLY A 553 14.22 -20.07 -14.47
CA GLY A 553 14.11 -21.43 -13.93
C GLY A 553 12.66 -21.90 -13.81
N VAL A 554 11.73 -20.97 -13.56
CA VAL A 554 10.28 -21.26 -13.45
C VAL A 554 9.69 -21.63 -14.80
N GLU A 555 10.08 -20.94 -15.88
CA GLU A 555 9.63 -21.27 -17.24
C GLU A 555 9.99 -22.72 -17.62
N PHE A 556 11.19 -23.17 -17.26
CA PHE A 556 11.57 -24.57 -17.49
C PHE A 556 10.80 -25.53 -16.60
N ALA A 557 10.61 -25.23 -15.31
CA ALA A 557 9.85 -26.07 -14.40
C ALA A 557 8.39 -26.25 -14.88
N GLN A 558 7.75 -25.18 -15.35
CA GLN A 558 6.41 -25.24 -15.93
C GLN A 558 6.38 -26.04 -17.23
N ALA A 559 7.31 -25.78 -18.15
CA ALA A 559 7.39 -26.53 -19.40
C ALA A 559 7.64 -28.02 -19.15
N ARG A 560 8.50 -28.36 -18.17
CA ARG A 560 8.75 -29.73 -17.71
C ARG A 560 7.48 -30.37 -17.18
N GLN A 561 6.73 -29.69 -16.32
CA GLN A 561 5.50 -30.22 -15.75
C GLN A 561 4.46 -30.52 -16.82
N VAL A 562 4.22 -29.57 -17.74
CA VAL A 562 3.27 -29.73 -18.85
C VAL A 562 3.64 -30.93 -19.73
N VAL A 563 4.94 -31.17 -19.93
CA VAL A 563 5.43 -32.29 -20.73
C VAL A 563 5.39 -33.62 -19.98
N LEU A 564 5.60 -33.62 -18.65
CA LEU A 564 5.38 -34.81 -17.81
C LEU A 564 3.91 -35.20 -17.76
N GLU A 565 3.03 -34.19 -17.68
CA GLU A 565 1.58 -34.31 -17.76
C GLU A 565 1.08 -34.29 -19.22
N ALA A 566 1.93 -34.67 -20.18
CA ALA A 566 1.60 -34.53 -21.60
C ALA A 566 0.29 -35.22 -21.98
N LEU A 567 -0.04 -36.33 -21.32
CA LEU A 567 -1.31 -37.05 -21.51
C LEU A 567 -2.48 -36.13 -21.14
N GLN A 568 -3.39 -35.87 -22.08
CA GLN A 568 -4.52 -34.94 -21.93
C GLN A 568 -4.14 -33.45 -21.85
N SER A 569 -2.88 -33.11 -22.13
CA SER A 569 -2.45 -31.72 -22.26
C SER A 569 -2.54 -31.22 -23.71
N HIS A 570 -2.35 -29.91 -23.90
CA HIS A 570 -2.25 -29.31 -25.22
C HIS A 570 -1.01 -29.75 -26.02
N VAL A 571 0.00 -30.36 -25.39
CA VAL A 571 1.23 -30.84 -26.06
C VAL A 571 1.16 -32.32 -26.44
N GLU A 572 0.08 -33.03 -26.12
CA GLU A 572 -0.06 -34.49 -26.32
C GLU A 572 0.29 -34.91 -27.77
N ASN A 573 -0.25 -34.20 -28.75
CA ASN A 573 0.01 -34.48 -30.17
C ASN A 573 1.47 -34.24 -30.57
N GLU A 574 2.10 -33.18 -30.06
CA GLU A 574 3.51 -32.89 -30.34
C GLU A 574 4.43 -33.97 -29.74
N VAL A 575 4.10 -34.46 -28.55
CA VAL A 575 4.78 -35.61 -27.94
C VAL A 575 4.58 -36.86 -28.77
N GLN A 576 3.36 -37.18 -29.22
CA GLN A 576 3.10 -38.33 -30.08
C GLN A 576 3.93 -38.29 -31.38
N MET A 577 4.03 -37.11 -32.01
CA MET A 577 4.88 -36.93 -33.19
C MET A 577 6.36 -37.21 -32.88
N ALA A 578 6.84 -36.82 -31.69
CA ALA A 578 8.21 -37.09 -31.26
C ALA A 578 8.48 -38.60 -31.06
N LEU A 579 7.46 -39.41 -30.79
CA LEU A 579 7.60 -40.85 -30.57
C LEU A 579 7.70 -41.67 -31.87
N VAL A 580 7.19 -41.16 -33.01
CA VAL A 580 7.13 -41.90 -34.28
C VAL A 580 8.48 -42.48 -34.75
N PRO A 581 9.63 -41.78 -34.62
CA PRO A 581 10.92 -42.38 -35.01
C PRO A 581 11.30 -43.63 -34.19
N LEU A 582 10.74 -43.79 -32.99
CA LEU A 582 11.07 -44.86 -32.06
C LEU A 582 10.19 -46.12 -32.21
N SER A 583 9.24 -46.12 -33.14
CA SER A 583 8.26 -47.20 -33.30
C SER A 583 8.89 -48.56 -33.57
N ASN A 584 9.96 -48.60 -34.38
CA ASN A 584 10.65 -49.83 -34.78
C ASN A 584 11.45 -50.51 -33.66
N PHE A 585 11.53 -49.91 -32.48
CA PHE A 585 12.32 -50.40 -31.36
C PHE A 585 11.39 -50.74 -30.20
N SER A 586 11.66 -51.83 -29.49
CA SER A 586 10.94 -52.13 -28.24
C SER A 586 11.35 -51.15 -27.14
N MET A 587 10.56 -51.07 -26.07
CA MET A 587 10.98 -50.26 -24.91
C MET A 587 12.26 -50.83 -24.30
N GLN A 588 12.43 -52.15 -24.29
CA GLN A 588 13.66 -52.78 -23.82
C GLN A 588 14.88 -52.39 -24.66
N ASP A 589 14.77 -52.32 -25.99
CA ASP A 589 15.86 -51.85 -26.86
C ASP A 589 16.27 -50.41 -26.49
N ILE A 590 15.28 -49.53 -26.30
CA ILE A 590 15.48 -48.12 -25.96
C ILE A 590 16.16 -47.98 -24.60
N VAL A 591 15.65 -48.65 -23.56
CA VAL A 591 16.22 -48.60 -22.19
C VAL A 591 17.60 -49.22 -22.16
N THR A 592 17.83 -50.33 -22.87
CA THR A 592 19.14 -50.99 -22.94
C THR A 592 20.23 -50.05 -23.44
N VAL A 593 19.90 -49.13 -24.36
CA VAL A 593 20.88 -48.18 -24.93
C VAL A 593 20.93 -46.86 -24.17
N PHE A 594 19.79 -46.28 -23.77
CA PHE A 594 19.71 -44.89 -23.31
C PHE A 594 19.38 -44.70 -21.83
N HIS A 595 19.11 -45.77 -21.08
CA HIS A 595 18.94 -45.66 -19.63
C HIS A 595 20.20 -45.13 -18.97
N TRP A 596 20.06 -44.38 -17.87
CA TRP A 596 21.20 -43.77 -17.16
C TRP A 596 22.19 -44.81 -16.62
N ASP A 597 21.72 -46.01 -16.30
CA ASP A 597 22.56 -47.15 -15.87
C ASP A 597 23.12 -47.99 -17.04
N SER A 598 22.83 -47.63 -18.29
CA SER A 598 23.32 -48.38 -19.45
C SER A 598 24.82 -48.19 -19.66
N ARG A 599 25.53 -49.30 -19.86
CA ARG A 599 26.95 -49.29 -20.30
C ARG A 599 27.14 -48.77 -21.73
N LEU A 600 26.08 -48.76 -22.55
CA LEU A 600 26.12 -48.30 -23.93
C LEU A 600 25.93 -46.78 -24.04
N LEU A 601 25.25 -46.16 -23.08
CA LEU A 601 24.96 -44.73 -23.10
C LEU A 601 26.22 -43.86 -23.25
N PRO A 602 27.32 -44.05 -22.47
CA PRO A 602 28.54 -43.26 -22.63
C PRO A 602 29.17 -43.39 -24.03
N ILE A 603 29.02 -44.54 -24.68
CA ILE A 603 29.58 -44.83 -26.01
C ILE A 603 28.81 -44.05 -27.09
N VAL A 604 27.48 -43.98 -26.96
CA VAL A 604 26.62 -43.33 -27.97
C VAL A 604 26.35 -41.84 -27.69
N LEU A 605 26.66 -41.35 -26.49
CA LEU A 605 26.25 -40.02 -26.03
C LEU A 605 26.78 -38.89 -26.92
N ASP A 606 28.05 -38.91 -27.32
CA ASP A 606 28.63 -37.87 -28.18
C ASP A 606 27.95 -37.85 -29.56
N LYS A 607 27.70 -39.03 -30.15
CA LYS A 607 27.01 -39.17 -31.44
C LYS A 607 25.56 -38.70 -31.33
N LEU A 608 24.86 -39.09 -30.26
CA LEU A 608 23.50 -38.66 -29.96
C LEU A 608 23.43 -37.13 -29.79
N THR A 609 24.39 -36.53 -29.09
CA THR A 609 24.50 -35.09 -28.89
C THR A 609 24.65 -34.36 -30.21
N GLY A 610 25.61 -34.80 -31.05
CA GLY A 610 25.87 -34.22 -32.37
C GLY A 610 24.65 -34.30 -33.28
N ARG A 611 24.07 -35.49 -33.45
CA ARG A 611 22.90 -35.72 -34.31
C ARG A 611 21.66 -34.97 -33.83
N THR A 612 21.37 -34.97 -32.53
CA THR A 612 20.22 -34.21 -32.01
C THR A 612 20.36 -32.73 -32.32
N ARG A 613 21.58 -32.17 -32.16
CA ARG A 613 21.85 -30.77 -32.48
C ARG A 613 21.76 -30.45 -33.98
N GLU A 614 22.09 -31.40 -34.85
CA GLU A 614 21.92 -31.26 -36.30
C GLU A 614 20.44 -31.16 -36.69
N PHE A 615 19.57 -31.95 -36.04
CA PHE A 615 18.13 -31.96 -36.32
C PHE A 615 17.35 -30.81 -35.67
N LEU A 616 17.89 -30.17 -34.63
CA LEU A 616 17.25 -29.04 -33.98
C LEU A 616 17.21 -27.79 -34.86
N VAL A 617 16.02 -27.17 -34.95
CA VAL A 617 15.84 -25.84 -35.56
C VAL A 617 16.46 -24.77 -34.66
N ASP A 618 16.09 -24.78 -33.37
CA ASP A 618 16.66 -23.89 -32.35
C ASP A 618 17.88 -24.56 -31.71
N LYS A 619 19.08 -24.24 -32.20
CA LYS A 619 20.32 -24.87 -31.73
C LYS A 619 20.76 -24.27 -30.39
N PRO A 620 20.95 -25.09 -29.33
CA PRO A 620 21.53 -24.61 -28.08
C PRO A 620 22.98 -24.20 -28.27
N SER A 621 23.52 -23.40 -27.34
CA SER A 621 24.95 -23.05 -27.32
C SER A 621 25.81 -24.31 -27.42
N ALA A 622 26.91 -24.25 -28.18
CA ALA A 622 27.84 -25.36 -28.33
C ALA A 622 28.40 -25.85 -26.97
N ARG A 623 28.44 -24.96 -25.97
CA ARG A 623 28.89 -25.24 -24.60
C ARG A 623 27.92 -26.09 -23.78
N TYR A 624 26.62 -26.10 -24.12
CA TYR A 624 25.63 -26.91 -23.42
C TYR A 624 25.67 -28.34 -23.96
N LYS A 625 26.43 -29.20 -23.28
CA LYS A 625 26.59 -30.62 -23.64
C LYS A 625 25.68 -31.55 -22.84
N GLU A 626 25.14 -31.13 -21.69
CA GLU A 626 24.31 -32.01 -20.85
C GLU A 626 22.84 -32.13 -21.29
N PHE A 627 22.42 -31.36 -22.30
CA PHE A 627 21.04 -31.37 -22.76
C PHE A 627 20.51 -32.76 -23.14
N PRO A 628 21.27 -33.67 -23.78
CA PRO A 628 20.74 -34.98 -24.16
C PRO A 628 20.45 -35.84 -22.95
N LEU A 629 21.32 -35.84 -21.94
CA LEU A 629 21.09 -36.58 -20.70
C LEU A 629 19.85 -36.06 -19.97
N THR A 630 19.71 -34.73 -19.88
CA THR A 630 18.54 -34.10 -19.25
C THR A 630 17.26 -34.44 -20.02
N THR A 631 17.31 -34.44 -21.36
CA THR A 631 16.19 -34.85 -22.19
C THR A 631 15.85 -36.32 -22.00
N LEU A 632 16.82 -37.23 -21.96
CA LEU A 632 16.57 -38.67 -21.76
C LEU A 632 15.88 -38.94 -20.43
N LYS A 633 16.33 -38.30 -19.33
CA LYS A 633 15.67 -38.39 -18.02
C LYS A 633 14.21 -37.97 -18.06
N LEU A 634 13.89 -36.94 -18.85
CA LEU A 634 12.52 -36.46 -19.01
C LEU A 634 11.69 -37.31 -19.99
N PHE A 635 12.30 -37.76 -21.08
CA PHE A 635 11.59 -38.31 -22.23
C PHE A 635 11.37 -39.82 -22.13
N LEU A 636 12.27 -40.58 -21.50
CA LEU A 636 12.12 -42.04 -21.34
C LEU A 636 10.84 -42.42 -20.56
N PRO A 637 10.50 -41.79 -19.42
CA PRO A 637 9.23 -42.05 -18.74
C PRO A 637 8.01 -41.77 -19.61
N ILE A 638 8.07 -40.71 -20.42
CA ILE A 638 7.00 -40.31 -21.34
C ILE A 638 6.83 -41.35 -22.45
N ILE A 639 7.93 -41.81 -23.07
CA ILE A 639 7.90 -42.88 -24.08
C ILE A 639 7.20 -44.12 -23.50
N SER A 640 7.58 -44.53 -22.28
CA SER A 640 6.97 -45.67 -21.60
C SER A 640 5.48 -45.46 -21.35
N ALA A 641 5.09 -44.30 -20.79
CA ALA A 641 3.70 -44.00 -20.46
C ALA A 641 2.78 -44.01 -21.71
N PHE A 642 3.22 -43.41 -22.81
CA PHE A 642 2.44 -43.40 -24.05
C PHE A 642 2.30 -44.79 -24.68
N ARG A 643 3.36 -45.61 -24.65
CA ARG A 643 3.32 -47.00 -25.16
C ARG A 643 2.41 -47.89 -24.32
N ASN A 644 2.52 -47.80 -23.00
CA ASN A 644 1.68 -48.54 -22.06
C ASN A 644 0.20 -48.17 -22.24
N ARG A 645 -0.11 -46.88 -22.44
CA ARG A 645 -1.49 -46.41 -22.61
C ARG A 645 -2.17 -46.98 -23.87
N VAL A 646 -1.42 -47.28 -24.92
CA VAL A 646 -1.93 -47.92 -26.16
C VAL A 646 -1.83 -49.46 -26.10
N GLY A 647 -1.34 -50.02 -24.99
CA GLY A 647 -1.22 -51.46 -24.79
C GLY A 647 -0.03 -52.10 -25.52
N VAL A 648 1.02 -51.32 -25.83
CA VAL A 648 2.25 -51.86 -26.42
C VAL A 648 3.14 -52.40 -25.31
N ASP A 649 3.37 -53.72 -25.32
CA ASP A 649 4.27 -54.38 -24.37
C ASP A 649 5.72 -53.87 -24.48
N THR A 650 6.44 -53.91 -23.37
CA THR A 650 7.85 -53.53 -23.21
C THR A 650 8.78 -54.24 -24.19
N LEU A 651 8.48 -55.50 -24.52
CA LEU A 651 9.22 -56.34 -25.47
C LEU A 651 8.77 -56.15 -26.93
N ALA A 652 7.62 -55.52 -27.14
CA ALA A 652 7.01 -55.39 -28.46
C ALA A 652 7.42 -54.11 -29.18
N CYS A 653 7.55 -54.25 -30.50
CA CYS A 653 7.80 -53.16 -31.42
C CYS A 653 6.44 -52.59 -31.86
N SER A 654 6.35 -51.27 -32.01
CA SER A 654 5.15 -50.64 -32.58
C SER A 654 5.28 -50.61 -34.10
N ASN A 655 4.19 -50.85 -34.82
CA ASN A 655 4.21 -50.65 -36.25
C ASN A 655 4.43 -49.15 -36.57
N PRO A 656 5.41 -48.75 -37.41
CA PRO A 656 5.66 -47.33 -37.74
C PRO A 656 4.47 -46.64 -38.37
N LEU A 657 3.73 -47.37 -39.22
CA LEU A 657 2.53 -46.85 -39.84
C LEU A 657 1.43 -46.65 -38.81
N ALA A 658 1.25 -47.59 -37.86
CA ALA A 658 0.32 -47.41 -36.75
C ALA A 658 0.68 -46.19 -35.92
N SER A 659 1.95 -46.05 -35.54
CA SER A 659 2.42 -44.94 -34.72
C SER A 659 2.24 -43.59 -35.42
N LEU A 660 2.47 -43.56 -36.74
CA LEU A 660 2.20 -42.38 -37.55
C LEU A 660 0.71 -42.04 -37.59
N LEU A 661 -0.17 -43.03 -37.75
CA LEU A 661 -1.62 -42.83 -37.72
C LEU A 661 -2.14 -42.40 -36.34
N LEU A 662 -1.54 -42.92 -35.26
CA LEU A 662 -1.85 -42.56 -33.88
C LEU A 662 -1.50 -41.10 -33.53
N THR A 663 -0.75 -40.38 -34.37
CA THR A 663 -0.63 -38.92 -34.24
C THR A 663 -1.92 -38.17 -34.57
N ILE A 664 -2.90 -38.82 -35.20
CA ILE A 664 -4.21 -38.20 -35.45
C ILE A 664 -5.07 -38.40 -34.19
N PRO A 665 -5.53 -37.33 -33.50
CA PRO A 665 -6.21 -37.45 -32.21
C PRO A 665 -7.41 -38.40 -32.19
N ALA A 666 -8.19 -38.41 -33.27
CA ALA A 666 -9.35 -39.30 -33.41
C ALA A 666 -8.96 -40.79 -33.59
N VAL A 667 -7.85 -41.08 -34.27
CA VAL A 667 -7.33 -42.46 -34.36
C VAL A 667 -6.80 -42.91 -33.00
N TYR A 668 -6.11 -42.01 -32.29
CA TYR A 668 -5.61 -42.27 -30.94
C TYR A 668 -6.74 -42.59 -29.97
N ALA A 669 -7.78 -41.73 -29.92
CA ALA A 669 -8.95 -41.94 -29.07
C ALA A 669 -9.64 -43.29 -29.36
N TRP A 670 -9.82 -43.62 -30.65
CA TRP A 670 -10.37 -44.90 -31.08
C TRP A 670 -9.50 -46.10 -30.64
N ALA A 671 -8.17 -45.97 -30.72
CA ALA A 671 -7.26 -47.03 -30.29
C ALA A 671 -7.36 -47.26 -28.78
N LEU A 672 -7.44 -46.19 -27.98
CA LEU A 672 -7.65 -46.30 -26.53
C LEU A 672 -8.99 -46.96 -26.18
N GLU A 673 -10.07 -46.54 -26.83
CA GLU A 673 -11.39 -47.14 -26.63
C GLU A 673 -11.38 -48.62 -27.01
N THR A 674 -10.68 -48.98 -28.09
CA THR A 674 -10.53 -50.38 -28.51
C THR A 674 -9.84 -51.23 -27.44
N GLN A 675 -8.77 -50.71 -26.84
CA GLN A 675 -8.02 -51.42 -25.79
C GLN A 675 -8.83 -51.55 -24.50
N GLN A 676 -9.60 -50.51 -24.13
CA GLN A 676 -10.37 -50.50 -22.88
C GLN A 676 -11.67 -51.31 -22.95
N SER A 677 -12.38 -51.23 -24.07
CA SER A 677 -13.72 -51.84 -24.24
C SER A 677 -13.73 -53.13 -25.06
N GLY A 678 -12.63 -53.45 -25.76
CA GLY A 678 -12.55 -54.53 -26.74
C GLY A 678 -13.33 -54.28 -28.04
N ASN A 679 -14.17 -53.24 -28.11
CA ASN A 679 -15.15 -53.08 -29.17
C ASN A 679 -15.36 -51.62 -29.58
N ALA A 680 -14.30 -50.93 -29.99
CA ALA A 680 -14.48 -49.66 -30.68
C ALA A 680 -15.18 -49.88 -32.03
N GLY A 681 -16.18 -49.03 -32.32
CA GLY A 681 -16.93 -49.04 -33.57
C GLY A 681 -16.08 -48.68 -34.80
N SER A 682 -16.74 -48.45 -35.94
CA SER A 682 -16.06 -48.00 -37.16
C SER A 682 -15.50 -46.58 -37.00
N LEU A 683 -14.23 -46.38 -37.37
CA LEU A 683 -13.60 -45.06 -37.38
C LEU A 683 -13.80 -44.36 -38.72
N GLU A 684 -14.40 -43.16 -38.68
CA GLU A 684 -14.51 -42.25 -39.82
C GLU A 684 -13.86 -40.91 -39.46
N LEU A 685 -12.93 -40.44 -40.29
CA LEU A 685 -12.24 -39.17 -40.10
C LEU A 685 -12.65 -38.18 -41.18
N SER A 686 -13.01 -36.97 -40.80
CA SER A 686 -13.12 -35.89 -41.78
C SER A 686 -11.73 -35.49 -42.30
N THR A 687 -11.69 -34.82 -43.45
CA THR A 687 -10.44 -34.19 -43.92
C THR A 687 -9.90 -33.11 -42.98
N ALA A 688 -10.74 -32.54 -42.11
CA ALA A 688 -10.31 -31.61 -41.07
C ALA A 688 -9.60 -32.35 -39.92
N ASP A 689 -10.16 -33.47 -39.46
CA ASP A 689 -9.57 -34.28 -38.38
C ASP A 689 -8.22 -34.86 -38.78
N ALA A 690 -8.10 -35.33 -40.03
CA ALA A 690 -6.84 -35.84 -40.55
C ALA A 690 -5.72 -34.78 -40.51
N LYS A 691 -6.05 -33.50 -40.77
CA LYS A 691 -5.07 -32.40 -40.75
C LYS A 691 -4.56 -32.06 -39.34
N LEU A 692 -5.19 -32.57 -38.29
CA LEU A 692 -4.73 -32.37 -36.92
C LEU A 692 -3.53 -33.27 -36.57
N GLY A 693 -3.32 -34.37 -37.28
CA GLY A 693 -2.15 -35.24 -37.08
C GLY A 693 -0.91 -34.80 -37.86
N ALA A 694 0.15 -35.62 -37.81
CA ALA A 694 1.39 -35.31 -38.51
C ALA A 694 1.17 -35.17 -40.04
N PRO A 695 1.86 -34.24 -40.73
CA PRO A 695 1.74 -34.10 -42.19
C PRO A 695 2.03 -35.40 -42.96
N ALA A 696 2.96 -36.20 -42.45
CA ALA A 696 3.27 -37.52 -43.01
C ALA A 696 2.10 -38.52 -42.84
N ALA A 697 1.31 -38.43 -41.77
CA ALA A 697 0.13 -39.26 -41.56
C ALA A 697 -0.95 -38.95 -42.60
N VAL A 698 -1.19 -37.67 -42.90
CA VAL A 698 -2.11 -37.24 -43.96
C VAL A 698 -1.67 -37.75 -45.32
N LYS A 699 -0.36 -37.73 -45.60
CA LYS A 699 0.21 -38.26 -46.84
C LYS A 699 0.05 -39.78 -46.92
N ALA A 700 0.30 -40.50 -45.83
CA ALA A 700 0.05 -41.94 -45.73
C ALA A 700 -1.45 -42.25 -45.96
N LEU A 701 -2.35 -41.43 -45.40
CA LEU A 701 -3.77 -41.28 -45.71
C LEU A 701 -4.16 -41.68 -47.14
N LYS A 702 -3.54 -40.95 -48.06
CA LYS A 702 -3.87 -40.98 -49.49
C LYS A 702 -3.38 -42.24 -50.20
N ASN A 703 -2.42 -42.96 -49.61
CA ASN A 703 -1.75 -44.09 -50.23
C ASN A 703 -2.22 -45.44 -49.65
N LEU A 704 -3.01 -45.44 -48.58
CA LEU A 704 -3.45 -46.63 -47.86
C LEU A 704 -4.82 -47.14 -48.33
N ASN A 705 -5.00 -47.31 -49.64
CA ASN A 705 -6.28 -47.74 -50.24
C ASN A 705 -6.81 -49.10 -49.72
N SER A 706 -5.93 -49.93 -49.17
CA SER A 706 -6.27 -51.23 -48.58
C SER A 706 -6.80 -51.15 -47.14
N LEU A 707 -6.46 -50.09 -46.41
CA LEU A 707 -6.81 -49.85 -45.00
C LEU A 707 -7.90 -48.78 -44.86
N VAL A 708 -7.91 -47.80 -45.76
CA VAL A 708 -8.77 -46.62 -45.69
C VAL A 708 -9.42 -46.38 -47.04
N ARG A 709 -10.74 -46.13 -47.04
CA ARG A 709 -11.49 -45.72 -48.23
C ARG A 709 -11.92 -44.28 -48.08
N LEU A 710 -11.69 -43.49 -49.13
CA LEU A 710 -12.20 -42.13 -49.19
C LEU A 710 -13.67 -42.18 -49.63
N ARG A 711 -14.58 -41.76 -48.75
CA ARG A 711 -16.03 -41.71 -49.01
C ARG A 711 -16.49 -40.25 -49.00
N ARG A 712 -17.50 -39.92 -49.79
CA ARG A 712 -18.15 -38.62 -49.76
C ARG A 712 -19.32 -38.66 -48.76
N ILE A 713 -19.40 -37.71 -47.83
CA ILE A 713 -20.48 -37.68 -46.82
C ILE A 713 -21.74 -37.07 -47.44
N GLY A 714 -22.69 -37.90 -47.85
CA GLY A 714 -23.99 -37.46 -48.37
C GLY A 714 -23.90 -36.52 -49.59
N TYR A 715 -24.69 -35.44 -49.59
CA TYR A 715 -24.67 -34.39 -50.63
C TYR A 715 -23.54 -33.37 -50.45
N SER A 716 -22.68 -33.52 -49.43
CA SER A 716 -21.60 -32.59 -49.14
C SER A 716 -20.46 -32.69 -50.16
N THR A 717 -19.67 -31.62 -50.33
CA THR A 717 -18.39 -31.65 -51.06
C THR A 717 -17.23 -32.18 -50.21
N THR A 718 -17.43 -32.41 -48.92
CA THR A 718 -16.38 -32.93 -48.02
C THR A 718 -16.25 -34.45 -48.09
N ASN A 719 -15.02 -34.90 -48.32
CA ASN A 719 -14.63 -36.30 -48.23
C ASN A 719 -14.27 -36.67 -46.78
N SER A 720 -14.50 -37.93 -46.43
CA SER A 720 -14.08 -38.58 -45.20
C SER A 720 -13.26 -39.85 -45.48
N TYR A 721 -12.38 -40.17 -44.56
CA TYR A 721 -11.59 -41.39 -44.54
C TYR A 721 -12.31 -42.42 -43.66
N VAL A 722 -12.83 -43.49 -44.27
CA VAL A 722 -13.50 -44.59 -43.57
C VAL A 722 -12.50 -45.75 -43.45
N PHE A 723 -12.20 -46.16 -42.22
CA PHE A 723 -11.23 -47.22 -41.96
C PHE A 723 -11.87 -48.60 -41.98
N ASP A 724 -11.11 -49.58 -42.47
CA ASP A 724 -11.37 -50.99 -42.22
C ASP A 724 -10.96 -51.31 -40.78
N THR A 725 -11.94 -51.38 -39.89
CA THR A 725 -11.73 -51.57 -38.44
C THR A 725 -10.87 -52.78 -38.13
N SER A 726 -11.07 -53.91 -38.82
CA SER A 726 -10.33 -55.14 -38.56
C SER A 726 -8.86 -55.01 -38.92
N LYS A 727 -8.56 -54.39 -40.07
CA LYS A 727 -7.18 -54.13 -40.48
C LYS A 727 -6.50 -53.07 -39.64
N LEU A 728 -7.23 -52.05 -39.21
CA LEU A 728 -6.69 -51.02 -38.31
C LEU A 728 -6.37 -51.62 -36.94
N LYS A 729 -7.25 -52.47 -36.39
CA LYS A 729 -6.99 -53.21 -35.14
C LYS A 729 -5.74 -54.07 -35.26
N ALA A 730 -5.59 -54.84 -36.35
CA ALA A 730 -4.41 -55.66 -36.60
C ALA A 730 -3.12 -54.82 -36.76
N LEU A 731 -3.22 -53.62 -37.33
CA LEU A 731 -2.09 -52.73 -37.53
C LEU A 731 -1.62 -52.09 -36.21
N VAL A 732 -2.56 -51.71 -35.33
CA VAL A 732 -2.29 -51.07 -34.03
C VAL A 732 -1.91 -52.09 -32.95
N ALA A 733 -2.24 -53.38 -33.15
CA ALA A 733 -1.85 -54.44 -32.23
C ALA A 733 -0.32 -54.53 -32.05
N PRO A 734 0.17 -54.88 -30.85
CA PRO A 734 1.61 -55.00 -30.59
C PRO A 734 2.22 -56.06 -31.50
N GLN A 735 3.33 -55.73 -32.16
CA GLN A 735 4.09 -56.71 -32.94
C GLN A 735 5.16 -57.32 -32.03
N VAL A 736 5.10 -58.64 -31.81
CA VAL A 736 6.18 -59.36 -31.16
C VAL A 736 7.41 -59.19 -32.05
N CYS A 737 8.46 -58.53 -31.55
CA CYS A 737 9.70 -58.41 -32.32
C CYS A 737 10.19 -59.85 -32.55
N ALA A 738 10.30 -60.28 -33.81
CA ALA A 738 10.85 -61.59 -34.12
C ALA A 738 12.22 -61.68 -33.46
N SER A 739 12.37 -62.52 -32.44
CA SER A 739 13.69 -62.79 -31.89
C SER A 739 14.50 -63.38 -33.03
N THR A 740 15.52 -62.66 -33.45
CA THR A 740 16.59 -63.25 -34.24
C THR A 740 17.17 -64.35 -33.38
N LYS A 741 16.83 -65.61 -33.73
CA LYS A 741 17.44 -66.80 -33.18
C LYS A 741 18.92 -66.85 -33.53
#